data_AF-A0A9D7WY05-F1
#
_entry.id   AF-A0A9D7WY05-F1
#
_cell.length_a   1.000
_cell.length_b   1.000
_cell.length_c   1.000
_cell.angle_alpha   90.00
_cell.angle_beta   90.00
_cell.angle_gamma   90.00
#
_symmetry.space_group_name_H-M   'P 1'
#
loop_
_entity.id
_entity.type
_entity.pdbx_description
1 polymer ?
#
loop_
_entity_poly.entity_id
_entity_poly.type
_entity_poly.pdbx_seq_one_letter_code
_entity_poly.pdbx_strand_id
1 'polypeptide(L)'
;MSSLQSDKDEGVESDPKSQGSNTCLKCHEGIEDIKDPGSYMMETIAEIAEEAGFAGNSCIVCHGGNPETTDKTLAHKGSIPYFLEDDGPKDFYPDPGSPWINEHTCGYCHEAQTSTQFTSLMFTEAGKIQGTEWGFGGLNGFNHNQANYDVDELPLHRQLGTEVYLKYMQRMKEAEPQVFPGSMKQLPPAPTAAEVKENPQLAAYTYIRQECQRCHTGVKGRNKPGDYRGMGCSACHIPYSTEGYYEGNDPSISHTEPGHVLVHSLQASRECEVTVNDITYSGIPVRTCVTCHNRGRRIGPSYMGLLETAYKSPFMPNGSEQEQVFTKNYLHLHADIHKDKGMLCQDCHTSLDVHSSGILAGTTLAAVEIECQDCHGTPQKYPWELPIGFSDEIAGDRPATGPARGLADEVPDYASQGTIFDMEEGYLITARGNPMPQAVKKGNEVIVYTAGGKDIVLSPLKTLLEENKLSEEAVIAMDNIDGHINHMECYTCHNTWAPQCYGCHLKVDYSKNEFRTDWTADGNDHAGNGLSADARGEGSKHLIPGNVQEQRSYILFEDPAMAVNGEHRISNCIPGCNTTVTVIGEDNEPLLLNHIFKIPDVEGAGAEGQLASDMAIVHPHTVSKRARSCESCHNNPKALGYGIENGTIIADPSKPYDIDLTTAEGVVIAEKSQAQINAIPNLDHDWSRFVSEEGEQLQTVGHHFTGERPLNNEERALISREGVCSSCHKSIPDNDLAVSLLSHVREMAYIPVSNDMHTTLLHRSIILTAWIEVVVPVVIILVVILLIWRWRRRKQSTSP
;
A
#
# COMPACT_ATOMS: atom_id res chain seq x y z
N MET A 1 -18.46 41.59 22.59
CA MET A 1 -19.56 42.18 23.37
C MET A 1 -20.66 42.57 22.39
N SER A 2 -21.93 42.28 22.72
CA SER A 2 -23.14 42.22 21.85
C SER A 2 -23.35 40.82 21.23
N SER A 3 -23.75 39.79 22.00
CA SER A 3 -25.12 39.44 22.43
C SER A 3 -26.05 39.01 21.29
N LEU A 4 -25.95 37.74 20.91
CA LEU A 4 -27.08 36.96 20.41
C LEU A 4 -27.08 35.66 21.22
N GLN A 5 -28.09 35.54 22.09
CA GLN A 5 -28.39 34.35 22.86
C GLN A 5 -28.86 33.26 21.89
N SER A 6 -28.13 32.16 21.82
CA SER A 6 -28.63 30.90 21.28
C SER A 6 -29.58 30.32 22.32
N ASP A 7 -30.87 30.29 22.01
CA ASP A 7 -31.84 29.51 22.76
C ASP A 7 -31.36 28.05 22.77
N LYS A 8 -31.24 27.50 23.97
CA LYS A 8 -31.06 26.08 24.19
C LYS A 8 -32.42 25.45 23.90
N ASP A 9 -32.52 24.72 22.79
CA ASP A 9 -33.65 23.82 22.59
C ASP A 9 -33.61 22.75 23.68
N GLU A 10 -34.69 22.74 24.43
CA GLU A 10 -35.05 21.74 25.43
C GLU A 10 -35.31 20.41 24.69
N GLY A 11 -34.91 19.31 25.33
CA GLY A 11 -34.96 17.97 24.75
C GLY A 11 -36.31 17.64 24.13
N VAL A 12 -36.26 17.22 22.87
CA VAL A 12 -37.37 16.54 22.21
C VAL A 12 -37.50 15.17 22.86
N GLU A 13 -38.40 15.05 23.83
CA GLU A 13 -39.00 13.75 24.17
C GLU A 13 -39.69 13.22 22.90
N SER A 14 -39.18 12.13 22.36
CA SER A 14 -39.80 11.39 21.24
C SER A 14 -41.23 11.01 21.61
N ASP A 15 -42.21 11.53 20.86
CA ASP A 15 -43.62 11.16 20.98
C ASP A 15 -43.80 9.64 20.74
N PRO A 16 -44.30 8.83 21.71
CA PRO A 16 -44.42 7.37 21.57
C PRO A 16 -45.55 6.91 20.62
N LYS A 17 -46.05 7.77 19.72
CA LYS A 17 -47.26 7.50 18.93
C LYS A 17 -47.07 7.70 17.43
N SER A 18 -46.10 7.00 16.85
CA SER A 18 -46.12 6.62 15.43
C SER A 18 -45.39 5.30 15.11
N GLN A 19 -45.12 4.46 16.12
CA GLN A 19 -44.73 3.05 15.87
C GLN A 19 -45.93 2.28 15.31
N GLY A 20 -46.14 2.33 13.99
CA GLY A 20 -46.66 1.17 13.27
C GLY A 20 -45.81 -0.03 13.71
N SER A 21 -46.46 -1.11 14.16
CA SER A 21 -45.79 -2.15 14.93
C SER A 21 -44.67 -2.83 14.13
N ASN A 22 -43.44 -2.34 14.25
CA ASN A 22 -42.26 -3.03 13.75
C ASN A 22 -42.14 -4.35 14.52
N THR A 23 -42.66 -5.42 13.92
CA THR A 23 -42.70 -6.73 14.59
C THR A 23 -41.31 -7.35 14.69
N CYS A 24 -40.34 -6.92 13.87
CA CYS A 24 -38.96 -7.36 13.93
C CYS A 24 -38.35 -7.02 15.31
N LEU A 25 -38.65 -5.83 15.84
CA LEU A 25 -38.19 -5.38 17.17
C LEU A 25 -38.79 -6.18 18.33
N LYS A 26 -39.79 -7.04 18.11
CA LYS A 26 -40.25 -7.99 19.14
C LYS A 26 -39.23 -9.11 19.40
N CYS A 27 -38.39 -9.41 18.41
CA CYS A 27 -37.32 -10.41 18.51
C CYS A 27 -35.95 -9.72 18.66
N HIS A 28 -35.76 -8.60 17.97
CA HIS A 28 -34.53 -7.80 17.92
C HIS A 28 -34.62 -6.56 18.81
N GLU A 29 -35.18 -6.70 20.01
CA GLU A 29 -35.35 -5.58 20.94
C GLU A 29 -33.97 -4.99 21.30
N GLY A 30 -33.79 -3.69 21.09
CA GLY A 30 -32.52 -3.01 21.39
C GLY A 30 -31.46 -3.09 20.29
N ILE A 31 -31.76 -3.69 19.13
CA ILE A 31 -30.88 -3.55 17.96
C ILE A 31 -30.70 -2.08 17.61
N GLU A 32 -29.48 -1.70 17.26
CA GLU A 32 -29.16 -0.31 16.93
C GLU A 32 -29.77 0.10 15.59
N ASP A 33 -30.19 1.36 15.48
CA ASP A 33 -30.45 1.94 14.17
C ASP A 33 -29.16 1.92 13.35
N ILE A 34 -29.27 1.53 12.08
CA ILE A 34 -28.11 1.33 11.21
C ILE A 34 -27.31 2.64 10.97
N LYS A 35 -27.95 3.79 11.19
CA LYS A 35 -27.39 5.15 11.15
C LYS A 35 -28.25 6.07 12.04
N ASP A 36 -27.74 7.27 12.36
CA ASP A 36 -28.51 8.35 13.01
C ASP A 36 -29.91 8.51 12.40
N PRO A 37 -31.00 8.36 13.19
CA PRO A 37 -32.38 8.52 12.74
C PRO A 37 -32.70 9.88 12.09
N GLY A 38 -31.99 10.95 12.46
CA GLY A 38 -32.14 12.27 11.88
C GLY A 38 -31.30 12.50 10.62
N SER A 39 -30.62 11.47 10.11
CA SER A 39 -29.85 11.60 8.88
C SER A 39 -30.71 11.39 7.64
N TYR A 40 -30.36 12.09 6.56
CA TYR A 40 -31.03 12.01 5.26
C TYR A 40 -31.28 10.56 4.79
N MET A 41 -30.30 9.67 5.00
CA MET A 41 -30.45 8.25 4.68
C MET A 41 -31.59 7.59 5.47
N MET A 42 -31.66 7.81 6.80
CA MET A 42 -32.70 7.21 7.63
C MET A 42 -34.08 7.82 7.40
N GLU A 43 -34.15 9.12 7.12
CA GLU A 43 -35.39 9.78 6.68
C GLU A 43 -35.91 9.16 5.38
N THR A 44 -35.03 8.99 4.39
CA THR A 44 -35.37 8.35 3.11
C THR A 44 -35.84 6.89 3.31
N ILE A 45 -35.13 6.13 4.15
CA ILE A 45 -35.53 4.74 4.49
C ILE A 45 -36.91 4.70 5.17
N ALA A 46 -37.19 5.65 6.06
CA ALA A 46 -38.49 5.74 6.73
C ALA A 46 -39.62 6.07 5.74
N GLU A 47 -39.37 6.98 4.79
CA GLU A 47 -40.31 7.31 3.70
C GLU A 47 -40.61 6.07 2.83
N ILE A 48 -39.57 5.34 2.39
CA ILE A 48 -39.75 4.10 1.62
C ILE A 48 -40.57 3.07 2.40
N ALA A 49 -40.31 2.92 3.70
CA ALA A 49 -41.08 2.01 4.55
C ALA A 49 -42.56 2.43 4.68
N GLU A 50 -42.84 3.73 4.74
CA GLU A 50 -44.20 4.27 4.74
C GLU A 50 -44.91 4.02 3.41
N GLU A 51 -44.25 4.28 2.27
CA GLU A 51 -44.76 3.98 0.93
C GLU A 51 -45.09 2.50 0.73
N ALA A 52 -44.24 1.62 1.30
CA ALA A 52 -44.43 0.18 1.31
C ALA A 52 -45.58 -0.31 2.23
N GLY A 53 -46.21 0.60 3.00
CA GLY A 53 -47.29 0.29 3.92
C GLY A 53 -46.86 -0.19 5.32
N PHE A 54 -45.58 -0.06 5.66
CA PHE A 54 -44.98 -0.50 6.92
C PHE A 54 -44.26 0.63 7.65
N ALA A 55 -44.92 1.79 7.77
CA ALA A 55 -44.40 2.96 8.48
C ALA A 55 -43.80 2.59 9.85
N GLY A 56 -42.55 2.99 10.10
CA GLY A 56 -41.80 2.67 11.31
C GLY A 56 -41.01 1.35 11.26
N ASN A 57 -41.04 0.61 10.15
CA ASN A 57 -40.20 -0.59 9.95
C ASN A 57 -39.15 -0.36 8.85
N SER A 58 -38.03 0.25 9.23
CA SER A 58 -36.87 0.48 8.35
C SER A 58 -36.13 -0.81 7.97
N CYS A 59 -36.24 -1.88 8.76
CA CYS A 59 -35.48 -3.11 8.58
C CYS A 59 -35.76 -3.76 7.21
N ILE A 60 -37.03 -3.78 6.80
CA ILE A 60 -37.45 -4.46 5.56
C ILE A 60 -36.97 -3.76 4.29
N VAL A 61 -36.57 -2.48 4.37
CA VAL A 61 -36.07 -1.71 3.22
C VAL A 61 -34.71 -2.24 2.77
N CYS A 62 -33.86 -2.70 3.71
CA CYS A 62 -32.57 -3.29 3.39
C CYS A 62 -32.60 -4.81 3.41
N HIS A 63 -33.33 -5.40 4.36
CA HIS A 63 -33.30 -6.84 4.59
C HIS A 63 -34.44 -7.60 3.93
N GLY A 64 -35.53 -6.96 3.50
CA GLY A 64 -36.74 -7.66 3.06
C GLY A 64 -37.38 -8.47 4.20
N GLY A 65 -37.87 -9.66 3.89
CA GLY A 65 -38.54 -10.54 4.84
C GLY A 65 -40.04 -10.27 5.01
N ASN A 66 -40.64 -10.94 6.00
CA ASN A 66 -42.05 -10.81 6.35
C ASN A 66 -42.22 -10.12 7.71
N PRO A 67 -42.57 -8.83 7.75
CA PRO A 67 -42.77 -8.05 8.97
C PRO A 67 -44.13 -8.30 9.66
N GLU A 68 -44.94 -9.27 9.25
CA GLU A 68 -46.25 -9.55 9.86
C GLU A 68 -46.21 -10.73 10.85
N THR A 69 -45.08 -11.42 10.96
CA THR A 69 -44.92 -12.64 11.75
C THR A 69 -43.71 -12.57 12.69
N THR A 70 -43.81 -13.22 13.84
CA THR A 70 -42.70 -13.41 14.78
C THR A 70 -42.08 -14.80 14.70
N ASP A 71 -42.55 -15.66 13.79
CA ASP A 71 -41.90 -16.93 13.53
C ASP A 71 -40.58 -16.69 12.80
N LYS A 72 -39.46 -17.14 13.38
CA LYS A 72 -38.12 -16.92 12.84
C LYS A 72 -37.97 -17.32 11.37
N THR A 73 -38.55 -18.43 10.96
CA THR A 73 -38.36 -18.93 9.58
C THR A 73 -39.23 -18.15 8.61
N LEU A 74 -40.45 -17.80 9.01
CA LEU A 74 -41.35 -17.04 8.14
C LEU A 74 -40.96 -15.56 8.05
N ALA A 75 -40.44 -14.96 9.13
CA ALA A 75 -39.98 -13.57 9.17
C ALA A 75 -38.77 -13.35 8.26
N HIS A 76 -37.84 -14.29 8.21
CA HIS A 76 -36.60 -14.22 7.41
C HIS A 76 -36.73 -14.93 6.06
N LYS A 77 -37.86 -14.77 5.38
CA LYS A 77 -38.12 -15.42 4.09
C LYS A 77 -38.86 -14.48 3.14
N GLY A 78 -38.39 -14.42 1.90
CA GLY A 78 -39.01 -13.63 0.84
C GLY A 78 -38.94 -12.14 1.12
N SER A 79 -39.78 -11.39 0.44
CA SER A 79 -39.98 -9.97 0.68
C SER A 79 -41.47 -9.64 0.57
N ILE A 80 -41.84 -8.44 0.99
CA ILE A 80 -43.23 -7.96 0.87
C ILE A 80 -43.59 -7.68 -0.59
N PRO A 81 -44.88 -7.74 -0.98
CA PRO A 81 -45.31 -7.53 -2.37
C PRO A 81 -44.78 -6.25 -3.01
N TYR A 82 -44.70 -5.16 -2.24
CA TYR A 82 -44.16 -3.87 -2.70
C TYR A 82 -42.74 -4.04 -3.30
N PHE A 83 -41.78 -4.54 -2.53
CA PHE A 83 -40.41 -4.72 -3.01
C PHE A 83 -40.24 -5.85 -4.04
N LEU A 84 -41.21 -6.75 -4.20
CA LEU A 84 -41.17 -7.74 -5.27
C LEU A 84 -41.50 -7.12 -6.63
N GLU A 85 -42.37 -6.10 -6.66
CA GLU A 85 -42.83 -5.42 -7.87
C GLU A 85 -42.03 -4.13 -8.17
N ASP A 86 -41.60 -3.41 -7.14
CA ASP A 86 -40.86 -2.14 -7.20
C ASP A 86 -39.42 -2.30 -6.69
N ASP A 87 -38.62 -1.23 -6.73
CA ASP A 87 -37.23 -1.26 -6.26
C ASP A 87 -37.12 -1.60 -4.77
N GLY A 88 -36.14 -2.45 -4.42
CA GLY A 88 -35.94 -2.95 -3.06
C GLY A 88 -35.64 -4.45 -3.02
N PRO A 89 -35.50 -5.02 -1.82
CA PRO A 89 -35.06 -6.39 -1.62
C PRO A 89 -36.04 -7.41 -2.19
N LYS A 90 -35.53 -8.34 -3.01
CA LYS A 90 -36.32 -9.38 -3.70
C LYS A 90 -36.47 -10.68 -2.92
N ASP A 91 -35.73 -10.81 -1.83
CA ASP A 91 -35.79 -11.90 -0.86
C ASP A 91 -35.37 -11.35 0.51
N PHE A 92 -35.29 -12.20 1.52
CA PHE A 92 -34.66 -11.83 2.77
C PHE A 92 -33.14 -11.82 2.58
N TYR A 93 -32.49 -10.68 2.82
CA TYR A 93 -31.04 -10.49 2.67
C TYR A 93 -30.36 -10.46 4.03
N PRO A 94 -29.62 -11.53 4.42
CA PRO A 94 -28.90 -11.56 5.70
C PRO A 94 -27.73 -10.58 5.74
N ASP A 95 -27.11 -10.33 4.59
CA ASP A 95 -26.08 -9.31 4.39
C ASP A 95 -26.48 -8.40 3.21
N PRO A 96 -27.20 -7.29 3.47
CA PRO A 96 -27.64 -6.35 2.43
C PRO A 96 -26.49 -5.71 1.64
N GLY A 97 -25.26 -5.72 2.16
CA GLY A 97 -24.10 -5.14 1.48
C GLY A 97 -23.44 -6.09 0.48
N SER A 98 -23.90 -7.33 0.36
CA SER A 98 -23.34 -8.30 -0.58
C SER A 98 -23.35 -7.77 -2.02
N PRO A 99 -22.23 -7.91 -2.76
CA PRO A 99 -22.13 -7.36 -4.12
C PRO A 99 -23.08 -8.06 -5.09
N TRP A 100 -23.58 -9.24 -4.72
CA TRP A 100 -24.47 -10.05 -5.55
C TRP A 100 -25.93 -9.60 -5.52
N ILE A 101 -26.31 -8.73 -4.57
CA ILE A 101 -27.70 -8.24 -4.41
C ILE A 101 -27.79 -6.75 -4.09
N ASN A 102 -26.66 -6.04 -3.92
CA ASN A 102 -26.68 -4.69 -3.39
C ASN A 102 -27.27 -3.64 -4.34
N GLU A 103 -27.47 -3.97 -5.62
CA GLU A 103 -28.28 -3.15 -6.54
C GLU A 103 -29.71 -2.95 -6.03
N HIS A 104 -30.23 -3.89 -5.23
CA HIS A 104 -31.56 -3.86 -4.62
C HIS A 104 -31.59 -3.26 -3.21
N THR A 105 -30.43 -2.81 -2.69
CA THR A 105 -30.30 -2.23 -1.35
C THR A 105 -29.55 -0.90 -1.42
N CYS A 106 -28.22 -0.94 -1.36
CA CYS A 106 -27.35 0.24 -1.43
C CYS A 106 -27.53 1.00 -2.75
N GLY A 107 -27.75 0.28 -3.86
CA GLY A 107 -27.84 0.82 -5.22
C GLY A 107 -29.02 1.75 -5.44
N TYR A 108 -30.03 1.73 -4.56
CA TYR A 108 -31.15 2.66 -4.60
C TYR A 108 -30.69 4.12 -4.41
N CYS A 109 -29.70 4.33 -3.54
CA CYS A 109 -29.12 5.65 -3.28
C CYS A 109 -27.72 5.80 -3.89
N HIS A 110 -26.96 4.71 -4.02
CA HIS A 110 -25.55 4.70 -4.41
C HIS A 110 -25.31 3.98 -5.75
N GLU A 111 -26.18 4.19 -6.75
CA GLU A 111 -26.10 3.52 -8.05
C GLU A 111 -24.70 3.64 -8.68
N ALA A 112 -24.08 4.81 -8.57
CA ALA A 112 -22.75 5.08 -9.09
C ALA A 112 -21.72 4.07 -8.55
N GLN A 113 -21.60 3.94 -7.23
CA GLN A 113 -20.65 3.03 -6.58
C GLN A 113 -21.02 1.56 -6.79
N THR A 114 -22.30 1.21 -6.75
CA THR A 114 -22.72 -0.18 -6.99
C THR A 114 -22.49 -0.63 -8.43
N SER A 115 -22.54 0.30 -9.40
CA SER A 115 -22.30 -0.01 -10.81
C SER A 115 -20.82 -0.26 -11.12
N THR A 116 -19.91 0.39 -10.39
CA THR A 116 -18.45 0.28 -10.59
C THR A 116 -17.79 -0.77 -9.71
N GLN A 117 -18.43 -1.23 -8.63
CA GLN A 117 -17.81 -2.14 -7.65
C GLN A 117 -17.16 -3.38 -8.28
N PHE A 118 -17.75 -3.89 -9.36
CA PHE A 118 -17.26 -5.07 -10.08
C PHE A 118 -15.89 -4.77 -10.70
N THR A 119 -15.67 -3.60 -11.28
CA THR A 119 -14.37 -3.24 -11.87
C THR A 119 -13.31 -2.86 -10.83
N SER A 120 -13.61 -2.94 -9.53
CA SER A 120 -12.65 -2.65 -8.45
C SER A 120 -11.60 -3.75 -8.28
N LEU A 121 -10.37 -3.35 -7.98
CA LEU A 121 -9.29 -4.25 -7.54
C LEU A 121 -9.64 -5.04 -6.26
N MET A 122 -10.54 -4.51 -5.42
CA MET A 122 -11.01 -5.20 -4.22
C MET A 122 -11.90 -6.41 -4.55
N PHE A 123 -12.43 -6.46 -5.77
CA PHE A 123 -13.29 -7.53 -6.25
C PHE A 123 -12.58 -8.41 -7.29
N THR A 124 -11.85 -7.81 -8.24
CA THR A 124 -11.12 -8.54 -9.28
C THR A 124 -9.85 -9.23 -8.76
N GLU A 125 -9.14 -8.60 -7.82
CA GLU A 125 -7.81 -9.00 -7.32
C GLU A 125 -6.74 -9.23 -8.42
N ALA A 126 -6.90 -8.60 -9.59
CA ALA A 126 -6.10 -8.86 -10.79
C ALA A 126 -4.58 -8.76 -10.56
N GLY A 127 -4.11 -7.76 -9.79
CA GLY A 127 -2.69 -7.59 -9.50
C GLY A 127 -2.08 -8.72 -8.67
N LYS A 128 -2.85 -9.33 -7.76
CA LYS A 128 -2.39 -10.49 -6.97
C LYS A 128 -2.32 -11.74 -7.84
N ILE A 129 -3.29 -11.90 -8.75
CA ILE A 129 -3.33 -13.00 -9.71
C ILE A 129 -2.10 -12.92 -10.60
N GLN A 130 -1.90 -11.79 -11.28
CA GLN A 130 -0.77 -11.60 -12.19
C GLN A 130 0.58 -11.76 -11.47
N GLY A 131 0.75 -11.22 -10.25
CA GLY A 131 1.99 -11.41 -9.49
C GLY A 131 2.25 -12.84 -9.04
N THR A 132 1.20 -13.65 -8.84
CA THR A 132 1.38 -15.09 -8.57
C THR A 132 1.73 -15.85 -9.84
N GLU A 133 1.06 -15.56 -10.95
CA GLU A 133 1.38 -16.12 -12.27
C GLU A 133 2.81 -15.78 -12.69
N TRP A 134 3.28 -14.57 -12.38
CA TRP A 134 4.64 -14.13 -12.60
C TRP A 134 5.63 -15.00 -11.81
N GLY A 135 5.48 -15.08 -10.49
CA GLY A 135 6.36 -15.89 -9.62
C GLY A 135 6.42 -17.38 -9.97
N PHE A 136 5.37 -17.88 -10.63
CA PHE A 136 5.31 -19.20 -11.24
C PHE A 136 5.66 -19.16 -12.74
N GLY A 137 6.66 -18.39 -13.16
CA GLY A 137 7.20 -18.44 -14.52
C GLY A 137 6.38 -17.71 -15.59
N GLY A 138 5.63 -16.67 -15.21
CA GLY A 138 4.98 -15.77 -16.16
C GLY A 138 3.83 -16.40 -16.97
N LEU A 139 2.95 -17.18 -16.32
CA LEU A 139 1.84 -17.89 -16.99
C LEU A 139 0.97 -16.98 -17.87
N ASN A 140 0.86 -15.70 -17.51
CA ASN A 140 0.12 -14.68 -18.26
C ASN A 140 1.00 -13.47 -18.69
N GLY A 141 2.31 -13.59 -18.53
CA GLY A 141 3.26 -12.49 -18.76
C GLY A 141 2.89 -11.22 -17.99
N PHE A 142 3.01 -10.06 -18.65
CA PHE A 142 2.66 -8.75 -18.09
C PHE A 142 1.14 -8.44 -18.09
N ASN A 143 0.29 -9.34 -18.59
CA ASN A 143 -1.12 -9.04 -18.75
C ASN A 143 -1.90 -9.17 -17.44
N HIS A 144 -2.74 -8.17 -17.15
CA HIS A 144 -3.65 -8.17 -15.99
C HIS A 144 -5.08 -8.51 -16.41
N ASN A 145 -5.27 -9.38 -17.38
CA ASN A 145 -6.58 -9.73 -17.96
C ASN A 145 -7.28 -10.91 -17.26
N GLN A 146 -6.88 -11.25 -16.03
CA GLN A 146 -7.51 -12.28 -15.21
C GLN A 146 -8.03 -11.72 -13.89
N ALA A 147 -9.18 -12.23 -13.44
CA ALA A 147 -9.89 -11.78 -12.24
C ALA A 147 -10.61 -12.95 -11.55
N ASN A 148 -11.30 -12.68 -10.44
CA ASN A 148 -12.13 -13.70 -9.75
C ASN A 148 -13.39 -14.12 -10.53
N TYR A 149 -13.74 -13.43 -11.60
CA TYR A 149 -14.93 -13.66 -12.42
C TYR A 149 -14.76 -12.90 -13.75
N ASP A 150 -15.65 -13.15 -14.72
CA ASP A 150 -15.65 -12.43 -16.00
C ASP A 150 -16.19 -11.01 -15.82
N VAL A 151 -15.45 -10.00 -16.25
CA VAL A 151 -15.85 -8.59 -16.15
C VAL A 151 -15.33 -7.76 -17.31
N ASP A 152 -16.18 -6.86 -17.80
CA ASP A 152 -15.82 -5.84 -18.76
C ASP A 152 -15.83 -4.45 -18.10
N GLU A 153 -14.98 -3.56 -18.61
CA GLU A 153 -14.98 -2.16 -18.22
C GLU A 153 -16.33 -1.50 -18.53
N LEU A 154 -16.74 -0.53 -17.71
CA LEU A 154 -17.94 0.25 -18.03
C LEU A 154 -17.70 1.11 -19.28
N PRO A 155 -18.74 1.34 -20.11
CA PRO A 155 -18.66 2.30 -21.19
C PRO A 155 -18.24 3.69 -20.69
N LEU A 156 -17.46 4.44 -21.48
CA LEU A 156 -16.89 5.74 -21.06
C LEU A 156 -17.90 6.72 -20.44
N HIS A 157 -19.14 6.77 -20.94
CA HIS A 157 -20.18 7.66 -20.41
C HIS A 157 -20.78 7.22 -19.06
N ARG A 158 -20.45 6.02 -18.61
CA ARG A 158 -20.78 5.47 -17.28
C ARG A 158 -19.57 5.44 -16.34
N GLN A 159 -18.37 5.81 -16.82
CA GLN A 159 -17.18 5.91 -15.97
C GLN A 159 -17.26 7.15 -15.10
N LEU A 160 -16.78 7.05 -13.86
CA LEU A 160 -16.79 8.11 -12.87
C LEU A 160 -15.49 8.92 -12.90
N GLY A 161 -15.58 10.20 -12.57
CA GLY A 161 -14.46 11.13 -12.53
C GLY A 161 -14.73 12.42 -13.31
N THR A 162 -13.89 13.42 -13.13
CA THR A 162 -13.96 14.65 -13.92
C THR A 162 -13.56 14.39 -15.38
N GLU A 163 -13.90 15.32 -16.30
CA GLU A 163 -13.39 15.22 -17.67
C GLU A 163 -11.86 15.20 -17.75
N VAL A 164 -11.18 15.90 -16.84
CA VAL A 164 -9.71 15.94 -16.77
C VAL A 164 -9.19 14.56 -16.39
N TYR A 165 -9.78 13.94 -15.37
CA TYR A 165 -9.45 12.59 -14.93
C TYR A 165 -9.69 11.56 -16.03
N LEU A 166 -10.86 11.56 -16.68
CA LEU A 166 -11.15 10.58 -17.73
C LEU A 166 -10.17 10.72 -18.91
N LYS A 167 -9.82 11.95 -19.32
CA LYS A 167 -8.78 12.18 -20.35
C LYS A 167 -7.41 11.69 -19.89
N TYR A 168 -7.07 11.88 -18.61
CA TYR A 168 -5.83 11.40 -18.03
C TYR A 168 -5.75 9.87 -18.08
N MET A 169 -6.78 9.17 -17.60
CA MET A 169 -6.85 7.70 -17.59
C MET A 169 -6.81 7.09 -18.98
N GLN A 170 -7.39 7.74 -20.00
CA GLN A 170 -7.25 7.26 -21.39
C GLN A 170 -5.79 7.28 -21.87
N ARG A 171 -5.01 8.31 -21.51
CA ARG A 171 -3.56 8.34 -21.83
C ARG A 171 -2.80 7.22 -21.12
N MET A 172 -3.13 6.94 -19.86
CA MET A 172 -2.55 5.80 -19.14
C MET A 172 -2.87 4.47 -19.79
N LYS A 173 -4.13 4.28 -20.24
CA LYS A 173 -4.57 3.07 -20.92
C LYS A 173 -3.86 2.87 -22.27
N GLU A 174 -3.60 3.95 -22.99
CA GLU A 174 -2.81 3.92 -24.22
C GLU A 174 -1.33 3.57 -23.96
N ALA A 175 -0.76 4.08 -22.86
CA ALA A 175 0.64 3.82 -22.49
C ALA A 175 0.85 2.41 -21.93
N GLU A 176 -0.09 1.91 -21.11
CA GLU A 176 0.04 0.67 -20.34
C GLU A 176 -1.19 -0.25 -20.52
N PRO A 177 -1.53 -0.67 -21.75
CA PRO A 177 -2.76 -1.43 -22.04
C PRO A 177 -2.82 -2.79 -21.34
N GLN A 178 -1.68 -3.37 -20.99
CA GLN A 178 -1.60 -4.63 -20.23
C GLN A 178 -1.98 -4.46 -18.75
N VAL A 179 -1.90 -3.24 -18.22
CA VAL A 179 -2.39 -2.89 -16.87
C VAL A 179 -3.86 -2.47 -16.91
N PHE A 180 -4.32 -1.91 -18.02
CA PHE A 180 -5.69 -1.45 -18.24
C PHE A 180 -6.39 -2.26 -19.36
N PRO A 181 -6.66 -3.56 -19.16
CA PRO A 181 -7.01 -4.48 -20.25
C PRO A 181 -8.41 -4.25 -20.86
N GLY A 182 -9.27 -3.46 -20.21
CA GLY A 182 -10.65 -3.22 -20.64
C GLY A 182 -11.61 -4.41 -20.49
N SER A 183 -11.09 -5.63 -20.35
CA SER A 183 -11.83 -6.85 -20.04
C SER A 183 -10.93 -7.81 -19.26
N MET A 184 -11.51 -8.55 -18.32
CA MET A 184 -10.84 -9.60 -17.56
C MET A 184 -11.66 -10.88 -17.60
N LYS A 185 -10.97 -12.03 -17.62
CA LYS A 185 -11.55 -13.36 -17.55
C LYS A 185 -11.36 -13.98 -16.19
N GLN A 186 -12.31 -14.82 -15.78
CA GLN A 186 -12.18 -15.57 -14.57
C GLN A 186 -10.90 -16.41 -14.59
N LEU A 187 -10.19 -16.40 -13.46
CA LEU A 187 -9.02 -17.23 -13.19
C LEU A 187 -9.31 -18.71 -13.53
N PRO A 188 -8.39 -19.40 -14.20
CA PRO A 188 -8.48 -20.84 -14.45
C PRO A 188 -8.83 -21.64 -13.18
N PRO A 189 -9.51 -22.78 -13.33
CA PRO A 189 -9.77 -23.68 -12.20
C PRO A 189 -8.45 -24.17 -11.59
N ALA A 190 -8.49 -24.54 -10.31
CA ALA A 190 -7.35 -25.22 -9.69
C ALA A 190 -7.08 -26.55 -10.42
N PRO A 191 -5.81 -26.89 -10.72
CA PRO A 191 -5.47 -28.12 -11.41
C PRO A 191 -5.69 -29.35 -10.53
N THR A 192 -5.92 -30.48 -11.18
CA THR A 192 -5.85 -31.81 -10.57
C THR A 192 -4.40 -32.22 -10.31
N ALA A 193 -4.20 -33.20 -9.42
CA ALA A 193 -2.86 -33.75 -9.18
C ALA A 193 -2.21 -34.34 -10.44
N ALA A 194 -3.02 -34.89 -11.36
CA ALA A 194 -2.55 -35.40 -12.65
C ALA A 194 -2.06 -34.27 -13.58
N GLU A 195 -2.80 -33.16 -13.68
CA GLU A 195 -2.37 -31.99 -14.46
C GLU A 195 -1.11 -31.35 -13.87
N VAL A 196 -0.98 -31.30 -12.55
CA VAL A 196 0.24 -30.83 -11.87
C VAL A 196 1.42 -31.76 -12.13
N LYS A 197 1.19 -33.07 -12.23
CA LYS A 197 2.25 -34.03 -12.59
C LYS A 197 2.77 -33.80 -14.01
N GLU A 198 1.91 -33.37 -14.94
CA GLU A 198 2.31 -33.02 -16.30
C GLU A 198 2.95 -31.62 -16.38
N ASN A 199 2.39 -30.64 -15.67
CA ASN A 199 2.89 -29.28 -15.58
C ASN A 199 2.82 -28.74 -14.14
N PRO A 200 3.90 -28.88 -13.37
CA PRO A 200 3.93 -28.44 -11.97
C PRO A 200 3.73 -26.93 -11.77
N GLN A 201 3.95 -26.12 -12.80
CA GLN A 201 3.74 -24.66 -12.78
C GLN A 201 2.27 -24.30 -12.49
N LEU A 202 1.32 -25.16 -12.88
CA LEU A 202 -0.12 -24.95 -12.66
C LEU A 202 -0.49 -24.91 -11.17
N ALA A 203 0.38 -25.39 -10.27
CA ALA A 203 0.17 -25.28 -8.83
C ALA A 203 0.01 -23.81 -8.36
N ALA A 204 0.37 -22.82 -9.19
CA ALA A 204 0.03 -21.42 -9.02
C ALA A 204 -1.48 -21.19 -8.75
N TYR A 205 -2.34 -21.86 -9.52
CA TYR A 205 -3.80 -21.70 -9.42
C TYR A 205 -4.37 -22.31 -8.14
N THR A 206 -3.77 -23.41 -7.66
CA THR A 206 -4.09 -23.95 -6.33
C THR A 206 -3.67 -22.99 -5.23
N TYR A 207 -2.46 -22.43 -5.34
CA TYR A 207 -1.94 -21.48 -4.34
C TYR A 207 -2.82 -20.24 -4.20
N ILE A 208 -3.06 -19.53 -5.31
CA ILE A 208 -3.80 -18.27 -5.30
C ILE A 208 -5.25 -18.47 -4.82
N ARG A 209 -5.93 -19.53 -5.28
CA ARG A 209 -7.33 -19.83 -4.94
C ARG A 209 -7.52 -20.17 -3.47
N GLN A 210 -6.53 -20.78 -2.81
CA GLN A 210 -6.60 -21.12 -1.38
C GLN A 210 -6.16 -19.97 -0.47
N GLU A 211 -5.09 -19.26 -0.81
CA GLU A 211 -4.40 -18.36 0.13
C GLU A 211 -4.61 -16.87 -0.13
N CYS A 212 -4.96 -16.47 -1.35
CA CYS A 212 -5.07 -15.05 -1.71
C CYS A 212 -6.52 -14.63 -1.92
N GLN A 213 -7.28 -15.41 -2.69
CA GLN A 213 -8.65 -15.06 -3.11
C GLN A 213 -9.69 -15.09 -1.98
N ARG A 214 -9.32 -15.37 -0.72
CA ARG A 214 -10.24 -15.15 0.42
C ARG A 214 -10.54 -13.67 0.70
N CYS A 215 -9.83 -12.76 0.04
CA CYS A 215 -9.88 -11.33 0.33
C CYS A 215 -10.85 -10.57 -0.58
N HIS A 216 -11.22 -11.12 -1.74
CA HIS A 216 -12.19 -10.46 -2.60
C HIS A 216 -13.52 -10.27 -1.87
N THR A 217 -14.17 -9.14 -2.14
CA THR A 217 -15.37 -8.74 -1.37
C THR A 217 -16.60 -9.59 -1.72
N GLY A 218 -16.51 -10.50 -2.69
CA GLY A 218 -17.56 -11.47 -3.06
C GLY A 218 -17.68 -12.72 -2.18
N VAL A 219 -16.83 -12.88 -1.16
CA VAL A 219 -16.90 -13.93 -0.12
C VAL A 219 -16.86 -13.32 1.26
N LYS A 220 -17.28 -14.04 2.30
CA LYS A 220 -17.10 -13.60 3.70
C LYS A 220 -15.65 -13.79 4.17
N GLY A 221 -14.98 -14.84 3.68
CA GLY A 221 -13.58 -15.11 3.97
C GLY A 221 -13.40 -15.96 5.24
N ARG A 222 -12.20 -15.91 5.85
CA ARG A 222 -11.88 -16.77 7.00
C ARG A 222 -12.56 -16.28 8.28
N ASN A 223 -13.03 -17.23 9.08
CA ASN A 223 -13.62 -16.95 10.39
C ASN A 223 -12.58 -17.11 11.51
N LYS A 224 -11.65 -16.14 11.63
CA LYS A 224 -10.54 -16.14 12.61
C LYS A 224 -10.33 -14.75 13.22
N PRO A 225 -9.65 -14.63 14.38
CA PRO A 225 -9.30 -13.32 14.96
C PRO A 225 -8.61 -12.38 13.96
N GLY A 226 -9.21 -11.20 13.77
CA GLY A 226 -8.84 -10.17 12.79
C GLY A 226 -9.44 -10.36 11.39
N ASP A 227 -9.84 -11.58 11.01
CA ASP A 227 -10.35 -11.87 9.66
C ASP A 227 -11.87 -11.61 9.51
N TYR A 228 -12.59 -11.39 10.61
CA TYR A 228 -14.05 -11.17 10.60
C TYR A 228 -14.45 -9.91 9.82
N ARG A 229 -15.39 -10.09 8.87
CA ARG A 229 -16.02 -9.06 8.04
C ARG A 229 -17.32 -9.58 7.39
N GLY A 230 -18.09 -8.67 6.79
CA GLY A 230 -19.19 -9.00 5.86
C GLY A 230 -18.71 -9.13 4.40
N MET A 231 -19.65 -9.12 3.47
CA MET A 231 -19.43 -9.15 2.02
C MET A 231 -19.71 -7.79 1.37
N GLY A 232 -19.06 -7.51 0.23
CA GLY A 232 -19.28 -6.31 -0.57
C GLY A 232 -19.11 -5.03 0.24
N CYS A 233 -20.14 -4.20 0.26
CA CYS A 233 -20.20 -2.97 1.05
C CYS A 233 -19.99 -3.25 2.55
N SER A 234 -20.58 -4.34 3.06
CA SER A 234 -20.48 -4.72 4.48
C SER A 234 -19.08 -5.18 4.89
N ALA A 235 -18.21 -5.52 3.94
CA ALA A 235 -16.82 -5.83 4.24
C ALA A 235 -16.07 -4.63 4.86
N CYS A 236 -16.49 -3.41 4.50
CA CYS A 236 -15.88 -2.16 4.96
C CYS A 236 -16.80 -1.35 5.86
N HIS A 237 -18.08 -1.26 5.51
CA HIS A 237 -19.02 -0.33 6.14
C HIS A 237 -19.69 -0.88 7.40
N ILE A 238 -19.51 -2.16 7.73
CA ILE A 238 -20.03 -2.74 8.97
C ILE A 238 -18.85 -3.06 9.91
N PRO A 239 -18.86 -2.55 11.16
CA PRO A 239 -17.74 -2.71 12.07
C PRO A 239 -17.66 -4.12 12.65
N TYR A 240 -16.45 -4.64 12.72
CA TYR A 240 -16.12 -5.90 13.40
C TYR A 240 -14.93 -5.66 14.36
N SER A 241 -15.03 -6.19 15.57
CA SER A 241 -13.87 -6.26 16.48
C SER A 241 -12.89 -7.33 16.03
N THR A 242 -11.64 -7.29 16.51
CA THR A 242 -10.65 -8.33 16.23
C THR A 242 -11.13 -9.71 16.67
N GLU A 243 -11.84 -9.79 17.79
CA GLU A 243 -12.37 -11.04 18.34
C GLU A 243 -13.72 -11.46 17.73
N GLY A 244 -14.41 -10.55 17.05
CA GLY A 244 -15.64 -10.84 16.32
C GLY A 244 -16.87 -11.07 17.20
N TYR A 245 -16.93 -10.44 18.38
CA TYR A 245 -18.12 -10.47 19.24
C TYR A 245 -19.05 -9.29 18.95
N TYR A 246 -20.35 -9.53 19.15
CA TYR A 246 -21.37 -8.48 19.21
C TYR A 246 -21.41 -7.88 20.61
N GLU A 247 -21.38 -6.55 20.66
CA GLU A 247 -21.39 -5.75 21.89
C GLU A 247 -22.54 -4.74 21.91
N GLY A 248 -23.51 -4.90 21.01
CA GLY A 248 -24.76 -4.14 21.02
C GLY A 248 -25.83 -4.74 21.93
N ASN A 249 -27.04 -4.17 21.90
CA ASN A 249 -28.09 -4.51 22.87
C ASN A 249 -29.10 -5.57 22.39
N ASP A 250 -29.03 -6.03 21.14
CA ASP A 250 -29.92 -7.08 20.64
C ASP A 250 -29.68 -8.44 21.35
N PRO A 251 -30.67 -8.99 22.08
CA PRO A 251 -30.53 -10.25 22.81
C PRO A 251 -30.60 -11.49 21.92
N SER A 252 -31.01 -11.35 20.65
CA SER A 252 -31.12 -12.45 19.69
C SER A 252 -29.79 -12.78 19.01
N ILE A 253 -28.82 -11.86 19.05
CA ILE A 253 -27.46 -12.05 18.57
C ILE A 253 -26.61 -12.60 19.72
N SER A 254 -25.67 -13.51 19.44
CA SER A 254 -24.82 -14.09 20.48
C SER A 254 -23.73 -13.11 20.92
N HIS A 255 -23.65 -12.83 22.22
CA HIS A 255 -22.61 -11.99 22.83
C HIS A 255 -21.37 -12.80 23.22
N THR A 256 -21.43 -14.13 23.10
CA THR A 256 -20.39 -15.06 23.57
C THR A 256 -19.81 -15.93 22.47
N GLU A 257 -20.36 -15.85 21.26
CA GLU A 257 -19.83 -16.54 20.09
C GLU A 257 -19.14 -15.54 19.15
N PRO A 258 -17.96 -15.86 18.61
CA PRO A 258 -17.30 -14.99 17.65
C PRO A 258 -17.91 -15.14 16.25
N GLY A 259 -17.64 -14.19 15.36
CA GLY A 259 -18.15 -14.16 13.99
C GLY A 259 -19.30 -13.19 13.76
N HIS A 260 -19.61 -12.34 14.73
CA HIS A 260 -20.63 -11.31 14.68
C HIS A 260 -20.03 -9.91 14.50
N VAL A 261 -20.85 -9.00 13.97
CA VAL A 261 -20.55 -7.56 13.88
C VAL A 261 -20.36 -7.01 15.29
N LEU A 262 -19.60 -5.92 15.44
CA LEU A 262 -19.44 -5.26 16.72
C LEU A 262 -20.77 -4.65 17.20
N VAL A 263 -21.46 -3.96 16.30
CA VAL A 263 -22.73 -3.28 16.52
C VAL A 263 -23.47 -3.16 15.18
N HIS A 264 -24.80 -3.04 15.19
CA HIS A 264 -25.58 -2.85 13.97
C HIS A 264 -25.59 -1.36 13.54
N SER A 265 -24.44 -0.87 13.04
CA SER A 265 -24.27 0.52 12.59
C SER A 265 -23.31 0.60 11.40
N LEU A 266 -23.48 1.59 10.53
CA LEU A 266 -22.57 1.87 9.42
C LEU A 266 -21.39 2.74 9.86
N GLN A 267 -20.19 2.44 9.34
CA GLN A 267 -19.02 3.30 9.36
C GLN A 267 -18.65 3.73 7.93
N ALA A 268 -18.43 5.02 7.69
CA ALA A 268 -18.12 5.52 6.34
C ALA A 268 -17.34 6.84 6.39
N SER A 269 -17.99 7.97 6.11
CA SER A 269 -17.41 9.31 6.14
C SER A 269 -17.39 9.90 7.55
N ARG A 270 -17.01 11.18 7.65
CA ARG A 270 -16.91 11.91 8.92
C ARG A 270 -18.24 12.06 9.66
N GLU A 271 -19.34 12.25 8.94
CA GLU A 271 -20.69 12.39 9.51
C GLU A 271 -21.40 11.04 9.72
N CYS A 272 -20.72 9.93 9.41
CA CYS A 272 -21.20 8.59 9.68
C CYS A 272 -20.57 8.12 10.99
N GLU A 273 -21.17 8.56 12.10
CA GLU A 273 -20.71 8.22 13.45
C GLU A 273 -21.25 6.86 13.90
N VAL A 274 -20.39 6.08 14.54
CA VAL A 274 -20.74 4.82 15.21
C VAL A 274 -20.54 5.00 16.70
N THR A 275 -21.55 4.62 17.49
CA THR A 275 -21.46 4.64 18.96
C THR A 275 -21.62 3.24 19.53
N VAL A 276 -20.64 2.81 20.33
CA VAL A 276 -20.66 1.54 21.07
C VAL A 276 -19.88 1.70 22.37
N ASN A 277 -20.38 1.14 23.48
CA ASN A 277 -19.76 1.24 24.81
C ASN A 277 -19.42 2.69 25.23
N ASP A 278 -20.35 3.64 25.01
CA ASP A 278 -20.17 5.08 25.28
C ASP A 278 -19.00 5.74 24.52
N ILE A 279 -18.50 5.10 23.46
CA ILE A 279 -17.45 5.63 22.58
C ILE A 279 -18.06 5.89 21.20
N THR A 280 -17.96 7.14 20.75
CA THR A 280 -18.35 7.55 19.40
C THR A 280 -17.10 7.78 18.54
N TYR A 281 -17.11 7.23 17.33
CA TYR A 281 -16.06 7.46 16.33
C TYR A 281 -16.67 7.64 14.94
N SER A 282 -15.90 8.20 14.01
CA SER A 282 -16.26 8.34 12.60
C SER A 282 -15.16 7.79 11.71
N GLY A 283 -15.47 7.61 10.42
CA GLY A 283 -14.54 7.05 9.46
C GLY A 283 -14.42 5.53 9.53
N ILE A 284 -13.73 4.93 8.56
CA ILE A 284 -13.41 3.49 8.56
C ILE A 284 -12.07 3.25 9.28
N PRO A 285 -12.06 2.64 10.48
CA PRO A 285 -10.82 2.39 11.22
C PRO A 285 -9.86 1.50 10.44
N VAL A 286 -8.56 1.77 10.57
CA VAL A 286 -7.47 1.07 9.84
C VAL A 286 -7.58 -0.46 9.95
N ARG A 287 -8.03 -0.99 11.10
CA ARG A 287 -8.22 -2.44 11.31
C ARG A 287 -9.08 -3.08 10.22
N THR A 288 -10.13 -2.41 9.75
CA THR A 288 -11.04 -2.92 8.73
C THR A 288 -10.29 -3.20 7.41
N CYS A 289 -9.43 -2.27 6.98
CA CYS A 289 -8.60 -2.45 5.79
C CYS A 289 -7.58 -3.59 5.99
N VAL A 290 -7.04 -3.71 7.21
CA VAL A 290 -6.01 -4.70 7.55
C VAL A 290 -6.55 -6.13 7.52
N THR A 291 -7.86 -6.36 7.63
CA THR A 291 -8.47 -7.69 7.43
C THR A 291 -8.04 -8.37 6.13
N CYS A 292 -7.83 -7.60 5.05
CA CYS A 292 -7.28 -8.09 3.79
C CYS A 292 -5.84 -7.62 3.53
N HIS A 293 -5.49 -6.39 3.91
CA HIS A 293 -4.17 -5.78 3.65
C HIS A 293 -3.09 -6.16 4.68
N ASN A 294 -3.22 -7.32 5.34
CA ASN A 294 -2.24 -7.90 6.27
C ASN A 294 -1.21 -8.84 5.64
N ARG A 295 -1.39 -9.24 4.36
CA ARG A 295 -0.49 -10.12 3.60
C ARG A 295 0.11 -9.41 2.38
N GLY A 296 0.95 -10.12 1.61
CA GLY A 296 1.68 -9.52 0.49
C GLY A 296 2.64 -8.44 0.98
N ARG A 297 2.56 -7.22 0.48
CA ARG A 297 3.48 -6.12 0.87
C ARG A 297 3.36 -5.64 2.33
N ARG A 298 2.40 -6.18 3.12
CA ARG A 298 2.16 -5.87 4.55
C ARG A 298 1.90 -4.38 4.86
N ILE A 299 1.34 -3.66 3.90
CA ILE A 299 1.10 -2.21 4.01
C ILE A 299 0.19 -1.82 5.19
N GLY A 300 -0.87 -2.59 5.46
CA GLY A 300 -1.79 -2.28 6.55
C GLY A 300 -1.14 -2.38 7.93
N PRO A 301 -0.50 -3.53 8.27
CA PRO A 301 0.30 -3.66 9.49
C PRO A 301 1.38 -2.59 9.60
N SER A 302 2.13 -2.31 8.54
CA SER A 302 3.18 -1.27 8.53
C SER A 302 2.64 0.11 8.91
N TYR A 303 1.50 0.52 8.35
CA TYR A 303 0.85 1.79 8.68
C TYR A 303 0.53 1.90 10.17
N MET A 304 0.17 0.79 10.81
CA MET A 304 -0.08 0.71 12.26
C MET A 304 1.18 0.57 13.12
N GLY A 305 2.37 0.48 12.51
CA GLY A 305 3.61 0.22 13.23
C GLY A 305 3.85 -1.26 13.53
N LEU A 306 3.24 -2.20 12.81
CA LEU A 306 3.34 -3.63 13.09
C LEU A 306 4.20 -4.36 12.06
N LEU A 307 5.21 -5.08 12.54
CA LEU A 307 6.09 -5.95 11.75
C LEU A 307 5.79 -7.42 12.05
N GLU A 308 5.46 -8.20 11.02
CA GLU A 308 5.29 -9.65 11.11
C GLU A 308 6.58 -10.31 11.64
N THR A 309 6.45 -11.23 12.60
CA THR A 309 7.58 -11.97 13.17
C THR A 309 7.29 -13.46 13.32
N ALA A 310 8.34 -14.27 13.22
CA ALA A 310 8.28 -15.70 13.52
C ALA A 310 8.33 -16.00 15.02
N TYR A 311 8.70 -15.00 15.84
CA TYR A 311 8.75 -15.13 17.29
C TYR A 311 7.36 -14.89 17.89
N LYS A 312 7.11 -15.52 19.02
CA LYS A 312 5.82 -15.45 19.72
C LYS A 312 5.89 -14.66 21.04
N SER A 313 6.85 -13.74 21.10
CA SER A 313 7.04 -12.79 22.19
C SER A 313 6.61 -11.38 21.74
N PRO A 314 6.28 -10.46 22.68
CA PRO A 314 6.21 -10.65 24.14
C PRO A 314 5.08 -11.62 24.54
N PHE A 315 5.22 -12.26 25.71
CA PHE A 315 4.21 -13.20 26.23
C PHE A 315 2.97 -12.46 26.74
N MET A 316 1.83 -13.15 26.67
CA MET A 316 0.55 -12.68 27.21
C MET A 316 0.61 -12.60 28.75
N PRO A 317 -0.34 -11.90 29.42
CA PRO A 317 -0.30 -11.73 30.88
C PRO A 317 -0.26 -13.02 31.71
N ASN A 318 -0.76 -14.13 31.16
CA ASN A 318 -0.73 -15.46 31.77
C ASN A 318 0.58 -16.24 31.51
N GLY A 319 1.55 -15.64 30.81
CA GLY A 319 2.82 -16.25 30.40
C GLY A 319 2.76 -17.09 29.12
N SER A 320 1.62 -17.15 28.43
CA SER A 320 1.53 -17.85 27.14
C SER A 320 2.19 -17.06 26.01
N GLU A 321 2.47 -17.75 24.91
CA GLU A 321 2.85 -17.14 23.63
C GLU A 321 1.85 -16.07 23.19
N GLN A 322 2.32 -15.06 22.45
CA GLN A 322 1.49 -14.05 21.82
C GLN A 322 0.41 -14.72 20.96
N GLU A 323 -0.84 -14.34 21.17
CA GLU A 323 -1.96 -14.81 20.35
C GLU A 323 -1.86 -14.26 18.93
N GLN A 324 -2.23 -15.09 17.96
CA GLN A 324 -2.14 -14.71 16.56
C GLN A 324 -3.36 -13.91 16.13
N VAL A 325 -3.11 -12.74 15.53
CA VAL A 325 -4.11 -11.94 14.84
C VAL A 325 -3.81 -11.95 13.35
N PHE A 326 -4.82 -12.06 12.49
CA PHE A 326 -4.62 -12.30 11.06
C PHE A 326 -3.71 -13.51 10.78
N THR A 327 -3.75 -14.52 11.67
CA THR A 327 -2.89 -15.72 11.66
C THR A 327 -1.38 -15.46 11.83
N LYS A 328 -0.98 -14.33 12.41
CA LYS A 328 0.43 -13.91 12.55
C LYS A 328 0.76 -13.34 13.93
N ASN A 329 2.05 -13.29 14.22
CA ASN A 329 2.64 -12.61 15.36
C ASN A 329 3.30 -11.30 14.92
N TYR A 330 3.36 -10.31 15.81
CA TYR A 330 3.82 -8.96 15.46
C TYR A 330 4.76 -8.35 16.50
N LEU A 331 5.78 -7.65 16.01
CA LEU A 331 6.56 -6.66 16.74
C LEU A 331 5.97 -5.27 16.51
N HIS A 332 5.94 -4.44 17.55
CA HIS A 332 5.44 -3.06 17.47
C HIS A 332 6.60 -2.07 17.32
N LEU A 333 6.70 -1.49 16.13
CA LEU A 333 7.58 -0.40 15.72
C LEU A 333 6.81 0.93 15.69
N HIS A 334 7.47 2.00 15.23
CA HIS A 334 6.81 3.28 15.02
C HIS A 334 5.87 3.23 13.81
N ALA A 335 4.65 3.73 13.99
CA ALA A 335 3.64 3.84 12.95
C ALA A 335 3.94 4.99 11.97
N ASP A 336 3.14 5.05 10.90
CA ASP A 336 3.17 6.16 9.96
C ASP A 336 2.75 7.48 10.61
N ILE A 337 3.44 8.57 10.29
CA ILE A 337 3.16 9.90 10.86
C ILE A 337 1.74 10.38 10.54
N HIS A 338 1.17 10.02 9.38
CA HIS A 338 -0.19 10.39 9.02
C HIS A 338 -1.20 9.71 9.95
N LYS A 339 -0.95 8.45 10.30
CA LYS A 339 -1.76 7.73 11.30
C LYS A 339 -1.68 8.41 12.66
N ASP A 340 -0.47 8.78 13.10
CA ASP A 340 -0.26 9.45 14.39
C ASP A 340 -0.93 10.84 14.41
N LYS A 341 -1.07 11.49 13.26
CA LYS A 341 -1.83 12.73 13.09
C LYS A 341 -3.34 12.51 13.03
N GLY A 342 -3.80 11.26 12.87
CA GLY A 342 -5.19 10.85 12.90
C GLY A 342 -5.84 10.75 11.52
N MET A 343 -5.05 10.52 10.49
CA MET A 343 -5.55 10.04 9.20
C MET A 343 -5.82 8.54 9.25
N LEU A 344 -6.83 8.12 8.48
CA LEU A 344 -7.23 6.76 8.18
C LEU A 344 -6.83 6.43 6.74
N CYS A 345 -6.92 5.15 6.35
CA CYS A 345 -6.58 4.74 4.98
C CYS A 345 -7.40 5.48 3.91
N GLN A 346 -8.69 5.72 4.18
CA GLN A 346 -9.60 6.40 3.26
C GLN A 346 -9.36 7.91 3.12
N ASP A 347 -8.50 8.51 3.94
CA ASP A 347 -8.12 9.93 3.75
C ASP A 347 -7.13 10.09 2.59
N CYS A 348 -6.39 9.03 2.24
CA CYS A 348 -5.47 8.96 1.10
C CYS A 348 -6.00 8.08 -0.05
N HIS A 349 -6.87 7.11 0.22
CA HIS A 349 -7.48 6.26 -0.79
C HIS A 349 -8.90 6.75 -1.10
N THR A 350 -9.10 7.31 -2.30
CA THR A 350 -10.37 7.93 -2.66
C THR A 350 -11.45 6.87 -2.92
N SER A 351 -12.71 7.32 -3.03
CA SER A 351 -13.79 6.42 -3.41
C SER A 351 -13.52 5.73 -4.75
N LEU A 352 -12.82 6.38 -5.69
CA LEU A 352 -12.52 5.76 -6.99
C LEU A 352 -11.40 4.72 -6.88
N ASP A 353 -10.45 4.91 -5.98
CA ASP A 353 -9.39 3.91 -5.72
C ASP A 353 -9.97 2.60 -5.18
N VAL A 354 -11.02 2.69 -4.36
CA VAL A 354 -11.62 1.55 -3.64
C VAL A 354 -12.85 0.99 -4.35
N HIS A 355 -13.79 1.83 -4.79
CA HIS A 355 -15.03 1.43 -5.47
C HIS A 355 -14.88 1.35 -7.00
N SER A 356 -13.71 1.70 -7.55
CA SER A 356 -13.45 1.88 -8.98
C SER A 356 -14.15 3.11 -9.58
N SER A 357 -13.58 3.62 -10.67
CA SER A 357 -14.23 4.57 -11.59
C SER A 357 -15.00 3.89 -12.72
N GLY A 358 -15.14 2.56 -12.69
CA GLY A 358 -15.64 1.80 -13.83
C GLY A 358 -14.52 1.37 -14.79
N ILE A 359 -13.28 1.80 -14.53
CA ILE A 359 -12.06 1.43 -15.27
C ILE A 359 -11.43 0.19 -14.62
N LEU A 360 -11.02 -0.78 -15.43
CA LEU A 360 -10.32 -1.96 -14.94
C LEU A 360 -8.83 -1.66 -14.76
N ALA A 361 -8.37 -1.61 -13.52
CA ALA A 361 -6.97 -1.41 -13.15
C ALA A 361 -6.33 -2.74 -12.74
N GLY A 362 -5.13 -3.02 -13.25
CA GLY A 362 -4.40 -4.26 -13.02
C GLY A 362 -3.55 -4.29 -11.75
N THR A 363 -3.24 -3.13 -11.15
CA THR A 363 -2.37 -3.05 -9.96
C THR A 363 -2.73 -1.85 -9.08
N THR A 364 -2.32 -1.86 -7.81
CA THR A 364 -2.73 -0.81 -6.84
C THR A 364 -2.29 0.58 -7.25
N LEU A 365 -1.08 0.74 -7.79
CA LEU A 365 -0.57 2.05 -8.26
C LEU A 365 -1.38 2.58 -9.46
N ALA A 366 -1.97 1.68 -10.27
CA ALA A 366 -2.86 2.06 -11.36
C ALA A 366 -4.19 2.64 -10.87
N ALA A 367 -4.63 2.30 -9.65
CA ALA A 367 -5.87 2.81 -9.07
C ALA A 367 -5.66 4.14 -8.33
N VAL A 368 -4.64 4.23 -7.48
CA VAL A 368 -4.36 5.37 -6.59
C VAL A 368 -4.09 6.64 -7.39
N GLU A 369 -4.77 7.73 -7.04
CA GLU A 369 -4.63 9.04 -7.72
C GLU A 369 -3.97 10.15 -6.89
N ILE A 370 -3.90 9.99 -5.56
CA ILE A 370 -3.36 11.01 -4.65
C ILE A 370 -1.86 10.86 -4.52
N GLU A 371 -1.15 11.95 -4.82
CA GLU A 371 0.29 12.07 -4.61
C GLU A 371 0.65 12.91 -3.39
N CYS A 372 1.87 12.72 -2.85
CA CYS A 372 2.36 13.50 -1.70
C CYS A 372 2.28 15.02 -1.97
N GLN A 373 2.61 15.40 -3.20
CA GLN A 373 2.67 16.77 -3.68
C GLN A 373 1.26 17.39 -3.86
N ASP A 374 0.19 16.59 -3.80
CA ASP A 374 -1.19 17.06 -3.86
C ASP A 374 -1.62 17.84 -2.64
N CYS A 375 -0.98 17.57 -1.49
CA CYS A 375 -1.16 18.36 -0.27
C CYS A 375 0.09 19.16 0.10
N HIS A 376 1.28 18.62 -0.14
CA HIS A 376 2.53 19.23 0.34
C HIS A 376 3.20 20.18 -0.66
N GLY A 377 2.93 20.02 -1.96
CA GLY A 377 3.63 20.74 -3.02
C GLY A 377 5.11 20.36 -3.11
N THR A 378 5.92 21.30 -3.60
CA THR A 378 7.39 21.23 -3.58
C THR A 378 7.95 22.46 -2.87
N PRO A 379 9.26 22.53 -2.56
CA PRO A 379 9.84 23.76 -2.01
C PRO A 379 9.67 24.98 -2.92
N GLN A 380 9.48 24.76 -4.24
CA GLN A 380 9.37 25.83 -5.24
C GLN A 380 7.93 26.16 -5.63
N LYS A 381 6.98 25.23 -5.43
CA LYS A 381 5.59 25.35 -5.87
C LYS A 381 4.59 24.86 -4.83
N TYR A 382 3.52 25.61 -4.64
CA TYR A 382 2.34 25.16 -3.90
C TYR A 382 1.63 24.00 -4.63
N PRO A 383 0.81 23.19 -3.92
CA PRO A 383 0.09 22.08 -4.55
C PRO A 383 -0.74 22.47 -5.78
N TRP A 384 -1.45 23.60 -5.72
CA TRP A 384 -2.28 24.13 -6.80
C TRP A 384 -1.47 24.75 -7.96
N GLU A 385 -0.16 24.98 -7.78
CA GLU A 385 0.74 25.51 -8.82
C GLU A 385 1.38 24.40 -9.67
N LEU A 386 1.24 23.14 -9.27
CA LEU A 386 1.76 21.97 -10.00
C LEU A 386 0.84 21.62 -11.17
N PRO A 387 1.37 21.06 -12.27
CA PRO A 387 0.55 20.58 -13.38
C PRO A 387 -0.12 19.22 -13.07
N ILE A 388 -1.16 18.89 -13.84
CA ILE A 388 -1.72 17.53 -13.89
C ILE A 388 -0.62 16.53 -14.29
N GLY A 389 -0.56 15.40 -13.60
CA GLY A 389 0.43 14.34 -13.74
C GLY A 389 1.74 14.58 -13.00
N PHE A 390 1.90 15.67 -12.24
CA PHE A 390 3.12 15.83 -11.44
C PHE A 390 3.18 14.76 -10.35
N SER A 391 4.25 13.98 -10.33
CA SER A 391 4.45 12.78 -9.50
C SER A 391 3.66 11.53 -9.90
N ASP A 392 2.74 11.65 -10.85
CA ASP A 392 2.13 10.51 -11.54
C ASP A 392 2.54 10.59 -13.02
N GLU A 393 3.76 10.15 -13.35
CA GLU A 393 4.29 10.29 -14.71
C GLU A 393 4.19 9.00 -15.55
N ILE A 394 3.31 8.06 -15.21
CA ILE A 394 3.17 6.76 -15.90
C ILE A 394 3.07 6.94 -17.43
N ALA A 395 2.27 7.92 -17.89
CA ALA A 395 2.03 8.20 -19.31
C ALA A 395 2.58 9.56 -19.77
N GLY A 396 3.65 10.07 -19.13
CA GLY A 396 4.15 11.43 -19.38
C GLY A 396 5.65 11.63 -19.16
N ASP A 397 6.08 12.88 -19.36
CA ASP A 397 7.45 13.30 -19.07
C ASP A 397 7.66 13.45 -17.57
N ARG A 398 8.84 13.06 -17.07
CA ARG A 398 9.27 13.25 -15.68
C ARG A 398 10.29 14.42 -15.56
N PRO A 399 10.00 15.48 -14.78
CA PRO A 399 8.74 15.76 -14.11
C PRO A 399 7.68 16.28 -15.09
N ALA A 400 6.39 16.10 -14.76
CA ALA A 400 5.32 16.60 -15.61
C ALA A 400 5.39 18.12 -15.78
N THR A 401 5.08 18.61 -16.99
CA THR A 401 5.04 20.03 -17.32
C THR A 401 3.68 20.43 -17.86
N GLY A 402 3.29 21.69 -17.65
CA GLY A 402 1.98 22.17 -18.08
C GLY A 402 1.51 23.39 -17.29
N PRO A 403 0.29 23.86 -17.57
CA PRO A 403 -0.35 24.87 -16.73
C PRO A 403 -0.58 24.33 -15.31
N ALA A 404 -0.67 25.24 -14.34
CA ALA A 404 -1.08 24.91 -12.99
C ALA A 404 -2.47 24.25 -12.99
N ARG A 405 -2.63 23.16 -12.22
CA ARG A 405 -3.92 22.46 -12.09
C ARG A 405 -4.98 23.30 -11.38
N GLY A 406 -4.57 24.24 -10.52
CA GLY A 406 -5.47 25.15 -9.82
C GLY A 406 -6.23 24.48 -8.69
N LEU A 407 -7.45 24.98 -8.46
CA LEU A 407 -8.40 24.51 -7.45
C LEU A 407 -9.73 24.21 -8.13
N ALA A 408 -10.52 23.35 -7.51
CA ALA A 408 -11.89 23.09 -7.92
C ALA A 408 -12.88 23.83 -7.02
N ASP A 409 -13.93 24.36 -7.62
CA ASP A 409 -15.02 25.04 -6.90
C ASP A 409 -16.21 24.10 -6.60
N GLU A 410 -16.21 22.92 -7.24
CA GLU A 410 -17.29 21.94 -7.17
C GLU A 410 -16.70 20.53 -7.05
N VAL A 411 -17.49 19.64 -6.45
CA VAL A 411 -17.21 18.21 -6.31
C VAL A 411 -18.23 17.42 -7.13
N PRO A 412 -17.80 16.38 -7.88
CA PRO A 412 -18.71 15.58 -8.70
C PRO A 412 -19.84 14.96 -7.89
N ASP A 413 -20.99 14.74 -8.53
CA ASP A 413 -22.19 14.18 -7.89
C ASP A 413 -21.93 12.87 -7.13
N TYR A 414 -21.12 11.96 -7.69
CA TYR A 414 -20.79 10.70 -7.03
C TYR A 414 -20.02 10.89 -5.70
N ALA A 415 -19.26 11.98 -5.57
CA ALA A 415 -18.51 12.33 -4.37
C ALA A 415 -19.36 13.16 -3.38
N SER A 416 -20.44 13.79 -3.85
CA SER A 416 -21.36 14.59 -3.03
C SER A 416 -22.15 13.79 -1.99
N GLN A 417 -22.18 12.47 -2.13
CA GLN A 417 -22.82 11.55 -1.19
C GLN A 417 -21.96 11.26 0.06
N GLY A 418 -20.70 11.71 0.06
CA GLY A 418 -19.85 11.76 1.25
C GLY A 418 -20.05 13.06 2.03
N THR A 419 -19.25 13.25 3.08
CA THR A 419 -19.22 14.54 3.80
C THR A 419 -18.56 15.59 2.92
N ILE A 420 -19.25 16.71 2.69
CA ILE A 420 -18.74 17.86 1.93
C ILE A 420 -18.31 18.95 2.92
N PHE A 421 -17.08 19.44 2.75
CA PHE A 421 -16.49 20.44 3.62
C PHE A 421 -16.61 21.84 3.01
N ASP A 422 -16.46 22.89 3.82
CA ASP A 422 -16.37 24.25 3.29
C ASP A 422 -15.12 24.36 2.40
N MET A 423 -15.31 24.77 1.15
CA MET A 423 -14.24 24.88 0.17
C MET A 423 -13.21 25.95 0.53
N GLU A 424 -13.53 26.89 1.42
CA GLU A 424 -12.70 28.06 1.75
C GLU A 424 -12.33 28.86 0.47
N GLU A 425 -11.13 28.65 -0.12
CA GLU A 425 -10.73 29.23 -1.40
C GLU A 425 -10.83 28.26 -2.60
N GLY A 426 -11.10 26.98 -2.35
CA GLY A 426 -11.23 25.91 -3.34
C GLY A 426 -10.67 24.57 -2.86
N TYR A 427 -11.20 23.48 -3.39
CA TYR A 427 -10.69 22.13 -3.17
C TYR A 427 -9.39 21.92 -3.93
N LEU A 428 -8.44 21.23 -3.30
CA LEU A 428 -7.24 20.78 -3.99
C LEU A 428 -7.59 19.69 -5.02
N ILE A 429 -6.80 19.60 -6.08
CA ILE A 429 -7.01 18.67 -7.19
C ILE A 429 -5.88 17.62 -7.19
N THR A 430 -6.23 16.35 -7.35
CA THR A 430 -5.28 15.22 -7.43
C THR A 430 -4.34 15.33 -8.63
N ALA A 431 -3.26 14.56 -8.64
CA ALA A 431 -2.36 14.49 -9.80
C ALA A 431 -3.13 14.09 -11.08
N ARG A 432 -4.19 13.29 -10.95
CA ARG A 432 -5.03 12.84 -12.07
C ARG A 432 -6.18 13.77 -12.43
N GLY A 433 -6.52 14.76 -11.60
CA GLY A 433 -7.47 15.81 -11.96
C GLY A 433 -8.86 15.72 -11.32
N ASN A 434 -9.07 14.88 -10.30
CA ASN A 434 -10.28 14.95 -9.49
C ASN A 434 -10.09 15.92 -8.31
N PRO A 435 -11.16 16.59 -7.85
CA PRO A 435 -11.11 17.32 -6.59
C PRO A 435 -11.00 16.36 -5.40
N MET A 436 -10.31 16.79 -4.35
CA MET A 436 -10.25 16.13 -3.04
C MET A 436 -11.23 16.84 -2.09
N PRO A 437 -12.45 16.33 -1.87
CA PRO A 437 -13.45 17.00 -1.02
C PRO A 437 -12.93 17.30 0.39
N GLN A 438 -12.02 16.47 0.90
CA GLN A 438 -11.43 16.57 2.22
C GLN A 438 -10.27 17.57 2.34
N ALA A 439 -9.73 18.09 1.24
CA ALA A 439 -8.53 18.93 1.26
C ALA A 439 -8.76 20.28 0.58
N VAL A 440 -8.65 21.36 1.36
CA VAL A 440 -8.96 22.72 0.90
C VAL A 440 -7.81 23.68 1.12
N LYS A 441 -7.78 24.74 0.32
CA LYS A 441 -6.82 25.83 0.47
C LYS A 441 -7.35 26.92 1.39
N LYS A 442 -6.51 27.37 2.32
CA LYS A 442 -6.75 28.56 3.14
C LYS A 442 -5.50 29.43 3.22
N GLY A 443 -5.47 30.53 2.47
CA GLY A 443 -4.28 31.35 2.30
C GLY A 443 -3.14 30.55 1.67
N ASN A 444 -2.03 30.42 2.40
CA ASN A 444 -0.90 29.58 2.00
C ASN A 444 -0.91 28.21 2.68
N GLU A 445 -1.92 27.91 3.50
CA GLU A 445 -2.05 26.64 4.22
C GLU A 445 -3.01 25.69 3.49
N VAL A 446 -2.90 24.41 3.84
CA VAL A 446 -3.83 23.36 3.44
C VAL A 446 -4.51 22.84 4.69
N ILE A 447 -5.84 22.70 4.63
CA ILE A 447 -6.62 22.03 5.66
C ILE A 447 -7.08 20.68 5.10
N VAL A 448 -6.75 19.60 5.80
CA VAL A 448 -7.25 18.26 5.53
C VAL A 448 -8.24 17.88 6.62
N TYR A 449 -9.50 17.73 6.23
CA TYR A 449 -10.59 17.29 7.08
C TYR A 449 -10.66 15.77 7.08
N THR A 450 -10.08 15.12 8.10
CA THR A 450 -10.04 13.66 8.12
C THR A 450 -11.41 13.05 8.38
N ALA A 451 -11.66 11.89 7.80
CA ALA A 451 -12.87 11.14 8.05
C ALA A 451 -12.94 10.64 9.51
N GLY A 452 -11.79 10.53 10.20
CA GLY A 452 -11.71 10.26 11.63
C GLY A 452 -12.07 11.45 12.54
N GLY A 453 -12.52 12.58 11.97
CA GLY A 453 -13.05 13.71 12.71
C GLY A 453 -12.03 14.78 13.09
N LYS A 454 -10.77 14.71 12.61
CA LYS A 454 -9.73 15.70 12.90
C LYS A 454 -9.52 16.67 11.74
N ASP A 455 -9.21 17.92 12.09
CA ASP A 455 -8.80 18.93 11.11
C ASP A 455 -7.28 19.08 11.20
N ILE A 456 -6.59 18.74 10.12
CA ILE A 456 -5.15 18.84 10.02
C ILE A 456 -4.82 20.09 9.20
N VAL A 457 -4.35 21.12 9.88
CA VAL A 457 -3.75 22.29 9.21
C VAL A 457 -2.27 21.99 8.96
N LEU A 458 -1.86 22.02 7.70
CA LEU A 458 -0.47 21.79 7.31
C LEU A 458 0.04 22.94 6.43
N SER A 459 1.30 23.32 6.67
CA SER A 459 2.01 24.30 5.85
C SER A 459 2.71 23.56 4.69
N PRO A 460 2.42 23.90 3.42
CA PRO A 460 3.14 23.38 2.26
C PRO A 460 4.65 23.63 2.35
N LEU A 461 5.42 22.81 1.61
CA LEU A 461 6.89 22.85 1.66
C LEU A 461 7.46 24.22 1.30
N LYS A 462 6.87 24.91 0.32
CA LYS A 462 7.24 26.28 -0.07
C LYS A 462 7.14 27.27 1.07
N THR A 463 6.02 27.27 1.81
CA THR A 463 5.87 28.13 3.00
C THR A 463 6.90 27.78 4.07
N LEU A 464 7.12 26.48 4.32
CA LEU A 464 8.13 26.05 5.29
C LEU A 464 9.55 26.50 4.90
N LEU A 465 9.89 26.53 3.60
CA LEU A 465 11.16 27.04 3.11
C LEU A 465 11.26 28.56 3.29
N GLU A 466 10.26 29.31 2.83
CA GLU A 466 10.22 30.79 2.94
C GLU A 466 10.32 31.27 4.39
N GLU A 467 9.73 30.53 5.33
CA GLU A 467 9.76 30.81 6.76
C GLU A 467 10.98 30.22 7.49
N ASN A 468 11.93 29.59 6.79
CA ASN A 468 13.10 28.93 7.36
C ASN A 468 12.77 27.88 8.44
N LYS A 469 11.71 27.10 8.22
CA LYS A 469 11.23 26.02 9.12
C LYS A 469 11.67 24.62 8.71
N LEU A 470 12.24 24.46 7.52
CA LEU A 470 12.85 23.20 7.08
C LEU A 470 14.20 22.98 7.79
N SER A 471 14.58 21.71 7.99
CA SER A 471 15.93 21.39 8.49
C SER A 471 16.99 21.68 7.42
N GLU A 472 18.25 21.78 7.83
CA GLU A 472 19.35 22.00 6.88
C GLU A 472 19.45 20.87 5.86
N GLU A 473 19.29 19.61 6.30
CA GLU A 473 19.27 18.44 5.42
C GLU A 473 18.10 18.50 4.43
N ALA A 474 16.93 18.95 4.88
CA ALA A 474 15.76 19.13 4.02
C ALA A 474 15.98 20.20 2.95
N VAL A 475 16.60 21.34 3.29
CA VAL A 475 16.95 22.39 2.33
C VAL A 475 17.99 21.86 1.33
N ILE A 476 19.03 21.16 1.79
CA ILE A 476 20.04 20.59 0.90
C ILE A 476 19.43 19.56 -0.05
N ALA A 477 18.61 18.64 0.48
CA ALA A 477 18.07 17.54 -0.29
C ALA A 477 16.96 18.00 -1.25
N MET A 478 16.04 18.86 -0.83
CA MET A 478 14.83 19.17 -1.60
C MET A 478 14.90 20.49 -2.38
N ASP A 479 15.76 21.44 -1.96
CA ASP A 479 15.84 22.77 -2.57
C ASP A 479 17.12 22.97 -3.38
N ASN A 480 18.28 22.61 -2.81
CA ASN A 480 19.57 22.81 -3.49
C ASN A 480 19.89 21.73 -4.53
N ILE A 481 19.19 20.59 -4.50
CA ILE A 481 19.39 19.45 -5.40
C ILE A 481 18.07 19.12 -6.07
N ASP A 482 17.83 19.72 -7.24
CA ASP A 482 16.63 19.51 -8.05
C ASP A 482 16.38 18.02 -8.36
N GLY A 483 17.45 17.22 -8.44
CA GLY A 483 17.41 15.79 -8.75
C GLY A 483 16.45 15.00 -7.85
N HIS A 484 16.38 15.30 -6.56
CA HIS A 484 15.52 14.53 -5.66
C HIS A 484 14.04 14.80 -5.90
N ILE A 485 13.63 16.06 -6.06
CA ILE A 485 12.22 16.42 -6.31
C ILE A 485 11.76 16.00 -7.70
N ASN A 486 12.66 16.04 -8.68
CA ASN A 486 12.31 15.76 -10.07
C ASN A 486 12.37 14.26 -10.43
N HIS A 487 13.16 13.46 -9.70
CA HIS A 487 13.39 12.05 -10.07
C HIS A 487 13.03 11.03 -9.00
N MET A 488 12.79 11.44 -7.75
CA MET A 488 12.49 10.51 -6.65
C MET A 488 11.09 10.72 -6.11
N GLU A 489 10.59 9.66 -5.50
CA GLU A 489 9.43 9.75 -4.62
C GLU A 489 9.80 10.31 -3.26
N CYS A 490 8.93 11.15 -2.70
CA CYS A 490 9.13 11.68 -1.34
C CYS A 490 9.27 10.54 -0.32
N TYR A 491 8.45 9.51 -0.50
CA TYR A 491 8.41 8.36 0.38
C TYR A 491 9.68 7.48 0.28
N THR A 492 10.49 7.61 -0.77
CA THR A 492 11.82 6.95 -0.83
C THR A 492 12.74 7.41 0.30
N CYS A 493 12.60 8.69 0.66
CA CYS A 493 13.38 9.33 1.71
C CYS A 493 12.66 9.24 3.07
N HIS A 494 11.34 9.37 3.08
CA HIS A 494 10.56 9.52 4.32
C HIS A 494 10.06 8.21 4.94
N ASN A 495 10.09 7.07 4.25
CA ASN A 495 9.83 5.78 4.88
C ASN A 495 11.05 5.32 5.67
N THR A 496 10.91 5.21 6.99
CA THR A 496 12.05 4.97 7.90
C THR A 496 12.39 3.51 8.15
N TRP A 497 11.52 2.61 7.69
CA TRP A 497 11.73 1.16 7.75
C TRP A 497 10.75 0.49 6.78
N ALA A 498 11.06 -0.70 6.29
CA ALA A 498 10.09 -1.49 5.53
C ALA A 498 10.21 -2.98 5.88
N PRO A 499 9.08 -3.72 6.02
CA PRO A 499 9.12 -5.16 6.21
C PRO A 499 9.63 -5.82 4.93
N GLN A 500 10.73 -6.57 5.04
CA GLN A 500 11.39 -7.20 3.89
C GLN A 500 11.48 -8.71 4.14
N CYS A 501 10.61 -9.47 3.46
CA CYS A 501 10.50 -10.93 3.61
C CYS A 501 11.22 -11.64 2.47
N TYR A 502 12.49 -11.99 2.66
CA TYR A 502 13.32 -12.63 1.63
C TYR A 502 13.11 -14.15 1.58
N GLY A 503 13.16 -14.72 0.37
CA GLY A 503 13.07 -16.15 0.11
C GLY A 503 11.77 -16.78 0.60
N CYS A 504 10.64 -16.41 0.00
CA CYS A 504 9.34 -17.01 0.26
C CYS A 504 9.30 -18.46 -0.26
N HIS A 505 9.41 -19.43 0.64
CA HIS A 505 9.35 -20.84 0.29
C HIS A 505 7.89 -21.30 0.26
N LEU A 506 7.38 -21.55 -0.95
CA LEU A 506 6.04 -22.06 -1.20
C LEU A 506 6.10 -23.58 -1.42
N LYS A 507 5.35 -24.33 -0.62
CA LYS A 507 5.15 -25.76 -0.81
C LYS A 507 3.70 -26.05 -1.13
N VAL A 508 3.43 -26.72 -2.24
CA VAL A 508 2.08 -27.23 -2.59
C VAL A 508 2.13 -28.75 -2.61
N ASP A 509 1.43 -29.39 -1.67
CA ASP A 509 1.56 -30.83 -1.41
C ASP A 509 0.28 -31.60 -1.79
N TYR A 510 0.30 -32.34 -2.90
CA TYR A 510 -0.83 -33.15 -3.39
C TYR A 510 -0.80 -34.59 -2.90
N SER A 511 0.23 -35.03 -2.14
CA SER A 511 0.31 -36.42 -1.65
C SER A 511 -0.66 -36.69 -0.50
N LYS A 512 -1.11 -35.62 0.16
CA LYS A 512 -2.03 -35.69 1.28
C LYS A 512 -3.46 -35.58 0.80
N ASN A 513 -4.33 -36.38 1.38
CA ASN A 513 -5.79 -36.27 1.21
C ASN A 513 -6.35 -35.10 2.05
N GLU A 514 -5.76 -33.92 1.89
CA GLU A 514 -6.13 -32.67 2.55
C GLU A 514 -6.70 -31.72 1.49
N PHE A 515 -7.83 -31.09 1.81
CA PHE A 515 -8.50 -30.15 0.93
C PHE A 515 -8.71 -28.81 1.62
N ARG A 516 -8.69 -27.73 0.84
CA ARG A 516 -8.91 -26.36 1.29
C ARG A 516 -9.95 -25.69 0.43
N THR A 517 -10.59 -24.66 0.96
CA THR A 517 -11.56 -23.84 0.25
C THR A 517 -10.94 -23.22 -0.99
N ASP A 518 -11.62 -23.38 -2.10
CA ASP A 518 -11.43 -22.61 -3.32
C ASP A 518 -12.27 -21.33 -3.22
N TRP A 519 -11.65 -20.23 -2.81
CA TRP A 519 -12.37 -18.99 -2.51
C TRP A 519 -13.00 -18.35 -3.75
N THR A 520 -12.39 -18.52 -4.92
CA THR A 520 -12.98 -18.02 -6.17
C THR A 520 -14.23 -18.83 -6.53
N ALA A 521 -14.19 -20.17 -6.44
CA ALA A 521 -15.38 -20.97 -6.70
C ALA A 521 -16.49 -20.75 -5.65
N ASP A 522 -16.11 -20.59 -4.39
CA ASP A 522 -17.02 -20.34 -3.27
C ASP A 522 -17.83 -19.04 -3.44
N GLY A 523 -17.15 -17.95 -3.83
CA GLY A 523 -17.80 -16.67 -4.09
C GLY A 523 -18.74 -16.68 -5.29
N ASN A 524 -18.36 -17.39 -6.36
CA ASN A 524 -19.20 -17.54 -7.56
C ASN A 524 -20.41 -18.47 -7.33
N ASP A 525 -20.41 -19.31 -6.29
CA ASP A 525 -21.59 -20.04 -5.82
C ASP A 525 -22.36 -19.20 -4.79
N HIS A 526 -23.05 -18.16 -5.27
CA HIS A 526 -23.90 -17.30 -4.47
C HIS A 526 -25.39 -17.62 -4.67
N ALA A 527 -26.19 -17.47 -3.61
CA ALA A 527 -27.64 -17.69 -3.65
C ALA A 527 -28.39 -16.40 -4.03
N GLY A 528 -29.68 -16.51 -4.34
CA GLY A 528 -30.53 -15.35 -4.68
C GLY A 528 -30.70 -14.31 -3.55
N ASN A 529 -30.32 -14.68 -2.32
CA ASN A 529 -30.25 -13.76 -1.18
C ASN A 529 -28.86 -13.14 -0.96
N GLY A 530 -27.93 -13.34 -1.91
CA GLY A 530 -26.61 -12.71 -1.93
C GLY A 530 -25.53 -13.38 -1.10
N LEU A 531 -25.83 -14.42 -0.31
CA LEU A 531 -24.78 -15.13 0.44
C LEU A 531 -23.96 -16.03 -0.48
N SER A 532 -22.63 -16.01 -0.35
CA SER A 532 -21.69 -16.99 -0.95
C SER A 532 -21.78 -18.35 -0.25
N ALA A 533 -21.16 -19.39 -0.83
CA ALA A 533 -21.25 -20.75 -0.29
C ALA A 533 -20.68 -20.85 1.14
N ASP A 534 -19.57 -20.18 1.45
CA ASP A 534 -19.00 -20.11 2.80
C ASP A 534 -19.99 -19.50 3.80
N ALA A 535 -20.64 -18.40 3.44
CA ALA A 535 -21.59 -17.68 4.28
C ALA A 535 -22.86 -18.49 4.55
N ARG A 536 -23.23 -19.43 3.66
CA ARG A 536 -24.34 -20.38 3.86
C ARG A 536 -23.93 -21.63 4.67
N GLY A 537 -22.67 -21.75 5.07
CA GLY A 537 -22.13 -22.96 5.71
C GLY A 537 -21.91 -24.12 4.72
N GLU A 538 -21.85 -23.82 3.43
CA GLU A 538 -21.72 -24.77 2.33
C GLU A 538 -20.33 -24.77 1.69
N GLY A 539 -19.37 -24.01 2.21
CA GLY A 539 -18.03 -23.88 1.62
C GLY A 539 -17.26 -25.20 1.47
N SER A 540 -17.69 -26.28 2.14
CA SER A 540 -17.17 -27.63 1.90
C SER A 540 -17.52 -28.20 0.52
N LYS A 541 -18.42 -27.56 -0.25
CA LYS A 541 -18.72 -27.93 -1.65
C LYS A 541 -17.57 -27.58 -2.58
N HIS A 542 -16.81 -26.53 -2.27
CA HIS A 542 -15.75 -25.96 -3.10
C HIS A 542 -14.39 -26.21 -2.46
N LEU A 543 -14.03 -27.48 -2.34
CA LEU A 543 -12.77 -27.92 -1.78
C LEU A 543 -11.85 -28.45 -2.87
N ILE A 544 -10.62 -27.93 -2.92
CA ILE A 544 -9.58 -28.33 -3.87
C ILE A 544 -8.40 -28.99 -3.17
N PRO A 545 -7.76 -30.00 -3.80
CA PRO A 545 -6.60 -30.68 -3.23
C PRO A 545 -5.34 -29.81 -3.30
N GLY A 546 -4.27 -30.27 -2.66
CA GLY A 546 -2.97 -29.61 -2.64
C GLY A 546 -2.84 -28.71 -1.42
N ASN A 547 -2.22 -29.21 -0.34
CA ASN A 547 -2.05 -28.43 0.86
C ASN A 547 -0.90 -27.42 0.68
N VAL A 548 -1.23 -26.14 0.72
CA VAL A 548 -0.26 -25.03 0.67
C VAL A 548 0.41 -24.83 2.02
N GLN A 549 1.72 -24.58 2.00
CA GLN A 549 2.50 -24.08 3.14
C GLN A 549 3.44 -22.99 2.67
N GLU A 550 3.64 -21.97 3.51
CA GLU A 550 4.55 -20.87 3.24
C GLU A 550 5.58 -20.75 4.35
N GLN A 551 6.85 -20.55 3.99
CA GLN A 551 7.93 -20.18 4.89
C GLN A 551 8.75 -19.02 4.31
N ARG A 552 9.68 -18.48 5.10
CA ARG A 552 10.58 -17.39 4.71
C ARG A 552 12.00 -17.76 5.08
N SER A 553 12.99 -17.34 4.28
CA SER A 553 14.41 -17.48 4.63
C SER A 553 14.75 -16.56 5.81
N TYR A 554 14.39 -15.29 5.70
CA TYR A 554 14.59 -14.29 6.75
C TYR A 554 13.69 -13.07 6.55
N ILE A 555 13.49 -12.30 7.63
CA ILE A 555 12.71 -11.04 7.63
C ILE A 555 13.58 -9.92 8.20
N LEU A 556 13.63 -8.78 7.50
CA LEU A 556 14.32 -7.57 7.93
C LEU A 556 13.34 -6.38 8.07
N PHE A 557 13.75 -5.37 8.82
CA PHE A 557 13.03 -4.11 9.02
C PHE A 557 14.02 -2.95 9.05
N GLU A 558 14.62 -2.66 7.91
CA GLU A 558 15.58 -1.57 7.76
C GLU A 558 15.27 -0.75 6.51
N ASP A 559 16.15 0.19 6.15
CA ASP A 559 16.02 0.97 4.92
C ASP A 559 15.90 0.01 3.70
N PRO A 560 14.88 0.19 2.85
CA PRO A 560 14.69 -0.62 1.65
C PRO A 560 15.69 -0.25 0.55
N ALA A 561 15.82 -1.15 -0.43
CA ALA A 561 16.57 -0.86 -1.65
C ALA A 561 15.84 0.21 -2.50
N MET A 562 16.48 0.70 -3.56
CA MET A 562 15.88 1.67 -4.48
C MET A 562 15.81 1.11 -5.90
N ALA A 563 14.73 1.40 -6.59
CA ALA A 563 14.49 1.05 -7.99
C ALA A 563 13.57 2.10 -8.64
N VAL A 564 13.31 2.00 -9.94
CA VAL A 564 12.41 2.92 -10.66
C VAL A 564 11.00 2.33 -10.69
N ASN A 565 9.99 3.08 -10.23
CA ASN A 565 8.57 2.69 -10.25
C ASN A 565 7.91 2.89 -11.63
N GLY A 566 6.63 2.52 -11.74
CA GLY A 566 5.83 2.73 -12.96
C GLY A 566 5.66 4.21 -13.34
N GLU A 567 5.80 5.14 -12.40
CA GLU A 567 5.79 6.60 -12.63
C GLU A 567 7.17 7.12 -13.08
N HIS A 568 8.09 6.20 -13.40
CA HIS A 568 9.46 6.48 -13.80
C HIS A 568 10.30 7.18 -12.72
N ARG A 569 9.89 7.18 -11.45
CA ARG A 569 10.58 7.79 -10.30
C ARG A 569 11.31 6.76 -9.45
N ILE A 570 12.38 7.20 -8.78
CA ILE A 570 13.13 6.37 -7.84
C ILE A 570 12.31 6.20 -6.57
N SER A 571 11.92 4.96 -6.32
CA SER A 571 11.04 4.50 -5.25
C SER A 571 11.74 3.45 -4.37
N ASN A 572 11.18 3.22 -3.18
CA ASN A 572 11.55 2.07 -2.36
C ASN A 572 11.23 0.75 -3.07
N CYS A 573 12.13 -0.21 -2.91
CA CYS A 573 12.06 -1.55 -3.45
C CYS A 573 12.28 -2.57 -2.32
N ILE A 574 11.36 -3.53 -2.19
CA ILE A 574 11.38 -4.59 -1.19
C ILE A 574 11.07 -5.94 -1.85
N PRO A 575 11.33 -7.08 -1.19
CA PRO A 575 10.89 -8.38 -1.70
C PRO A 575 9.39 -8.43 -1.95
N GLY A 576 9.01 -8.77 -3.18
CA GLY A 576 7.63 -9.05 -3.60
C GLY A 576 7.36 -10.55 -3.57
N CYS A 577 7.00 -11.12 -4.72
CA CYS A 577 6.95 -12.57 -4.95
C CYS A 577 8.36 -13.16 -5.13
N ASN A 578 9.24 -12.95 -4.14
CA ASN A 578 10.61 -13.50 -4.08
C ASN A 578 10.56 -14.99 -3.70
N THR A 579 10.04 -15.84 -4.59
CA THR A 579 9.56 -17.20 -4.26
C THR A 579 10.46 -18.33 -4.72
N THR A 580 10.63 -19.35 -3.87
CA THR A 580 11.00 -20.71 -4.31
C THR A 580 9.78 -21.63 -4.22
N VAL A 581 9.57 -22.46 -5.22
CA VAL A 581 8.42 -23.36 -5.32
C VAL A 581 8.87 -24.82 -5.15
N THR A 582 8.19 -25.52 -4.25
CA THR A 582 8.26 -26.97 -4.09
C THR A 582 6.87 -27.55 -4.33
N VAL A 583 6.76 -28.51 -5.24
CA VAL A 583 5.49 -29.19 -5.55
C VAL A 583 5.68 -30.67 -5.32
N ILE A 584 4.84 -31.26 -4.47
CA ILE A 584 4.85 -32.69 -4.18
C ILE A 584 3.67 -33.34 -4.90
N GLY A 585 3.95 -34.35 -5.72
CA GLY A 585 2.93 -35.11 -6.45
C GLY A 585 2.12 -36.05 -5.54
N GLU A 586 1.08 -36.65 -6.09
CA GLU A 586 0.21 -37.62 -5.39
C GLU A 586 0.96 -38.86 -4.87
N ASP A 587 2.07 -39.22 -5.52
CA ASP A 587 2.96 -40.33 -5.18
C ASP A 587 3.98 -39.97 -4.08
N ASN A 588 3.87 -38.77 -3.50
CA ASN A 588 4.78 -38.21 -2.50
C ASN A 588 6.21 -37.94 -3.04
N GLU A 589 6.38 -37.91 -4.36
CA GLU A 589 7.63 -37.52 -4.99
C GLU A 589 7.65 -36.01 -5.31
N PRO A 590 8.79 -35.33 -5.15
CA PRO A 590 8.92 -33.93 -5.52
C PRO A 590 8.92 -33.77 -7.04
N LEU A 591 7.92 -33.07 -7.58
CA LEU A 591 7.86 -32.65 -8.98
C LEU A 591 8.69 -31.39 -9.22
N LEU A 592 8.69 -30.49 -8.23
CA LEU A 592 9.60 -29.35 -8.12
C LEU A 592 10.16 -29.33 -6.70
N LEU A 593 11.43 -28.98 -6.56
CA LEU A 593 12.09 -28.83 -5.26
C LEU A 593 12.92 -27.55 -5.28
N ASN A 594 12.60 -26.62 -4.38
CA ASN A 594 13.32 -25.34 -4.24
C ASN A 594 13.50 -24.61 -5.58
N HIS A 595 12.49 -24.66 -6.45
CA HIS A 595 12.59 -24.19 -7.82
C HIS A 595 12.27 -22.70 -7.92
N ILE A 596 13.10 -21.94 -8.64
CA ILE A 596 12.77 -20.58 -9.08
C ILE A 596 12.60 -20.63 -10.59
N PHE A 597 11.45 -20.20 -11.08
CA PHE A 597 11.19 -20.17 -12.52
C PHE A 597 12.00 -19.08 -13.21
N LYS A 598 12.29 -19.29 -14.50
CA LYS A 598 12.88 -18.27 -15.38
C LYS A 598 11.90 -17.94 -16.51
N ILE A 599 11.79 -16.66 -16.85
CA ILE A 599 10.92 -16.16 -17.92
C ILE A 599 11.81 -15.70 -19.08
N PRO A 600 11.77 -16.34 -20.26
CA PRO A 600 12.61 -15.97 -21.40
C PRO A 600 12.18 -14.65 -22.02
N ASP A 601 13.14 -13.93 -22.61
CA ASP A 601 12.91 -12.75 -23.47
C ASP A 601 12.15 -11.58 -22.79
N VAL A 602 12.29 -11.43 -21.47
CA VAL A 602 11.72 -10.32 -20.67
C VAL A 602 12.81 -9.57 -19.90
N GLU A 603 12.57 -8.30 -19.56
CA GLU A 603 13.47 -7.48 -18.72
C GLU A 603 14.92 -7.42 -19.26
N GLY A 604 15.10 -7.59 -20.58
CA GLY A 604 16.42 -7.63 -21.23
C GLY A 604 17.14 -8.98 -21.12
N ALA A 605 16.57 -9.97 -20.42
CA ALA A 605 17.06 -11.34 -20.44
C ALA A 605 16.80 -11.95 -21.82
N GLY A 606 17.79 -12.65 -22.39
CA GLY A 606 17.60 -13.41 -23.62
C GLY A 606 16.89 -14.75 -23.37
N ALA A 607 17.20 -15.75 -24.20
CA ALA A 607 16.60 -17.07 -24.12
C ALA A 607 16.84 -17.82 -22.79
N GLU A 608 17.87 -17.46 -22.02
CA GLU A 608 18.12 -18.03 -20.67
C GLU A 608 17.07 -17.59 -19.64
N GLY A 609 16.45 -16.43 -19.86
CA GLY A 609 15.37 -15.88 -19.06
C GLY A 609 15.75 -15.24 -17.72
N GLN A 610 14.90 -14.33 -17.28
CA GLN A 610 14.99 -13.63 -16.00
C GLN A 610 14.41 -14.47 -14.88
N LEU A 611 15.03 -14.48 -13.70
CA LEU A 611 14.42 -15.11 -12.53
C LEU A 611 13.09 -14.42 -12.18
N ALA A 612 12.02 -15.20 -12.14
CA ALA A 612 10.66 -14.76 -11.76
C ALA A 612 10.52 -14.32 -10.29
N SER A 613 11.64 -14.24 -9.57
CA SER A 613 11.73 -13.76 -8.20
C SER A 613 11.60 -12.24 -8.20
N ASP A 614 10.47 -11.72 -7.72
CA ASP A 614 10.15 -10.30 -7.84
C ASP A 614 10.67 -9.47 -6.65
N MET A 615 11.31 -8.35 -6.99
CA MET A 615 11.61 -7.22 -6.11
C MET A 615 10.60 -6.10 -6.35
N ALA A 616 9.52 -6.12 -5.58
CA ALA A 616 8.40 -5.20 -5.70
C ALA A 616 8.78 -3.75 -5.35
N ILE A 617 8.32 -2.82 -6.18
CA ILE A 617 8.39 -1.39 -5.93
C ILE A 617 7.11 -0.95 -5.22
N VAL A 618 7.25 -0.33 -4.05
CA VAL A 618 6.12 -0.12 -3.13
C VAL A 618 6.24 1.17 -2.32
N HIS A 619 5.11 1.70 -1.88
CA HIS A 619 5.00 2.58 -0.71
C HIS A 619 4.82 1.72 0.56
N PRO A 620 5.82 1.60 1.47
CA PRO A 620 5.73 0.76 2.67
C PRO A 620 4.76 1.24 3.74
N HIS A 621 4.30 2.49 3.68
CA HIS A 621 3.41 3.11 4.67
C HIS A 621 4.04 3.22 6.06
N THR A 622 5.28 3.71 6.10
CA THR A 622 6.07 3.93 7.32
C THR A 622 6.67 5.33 7.32
N VAL A 623 5.93 6.27 6.73
CA VAL A 623 6.36 7.65 6.50
C VAL A 623 6.60 8.31 7.85
N SER A 624 7.69 9.06 7.95
CA SER A 624 8.06 9.77 9.15
C SER A 624 8.52 11.19 8.83
N LYS A 625 8.43 12.07 9.84
CA LYS A 625 8.99 13.43 9.75
C LYS A 625 10.51 13.41 9.52
N ARG A 626 11.21 12.41 10.05
CA ARG A 626 12.64 12.20 9.83
C ARG A 626 12.84 11.36 8.56
N ALA A 627 13.63 11.88 7.64
CA ALA A 627 14.10 11.14 6.48
C ALA A 627 15.23 10.15 6.84
N ARG A 628 15.45 9.14 5.99
CA ARG A 628 16.65 8.29 6.00
C ARG A 628 17.91 9.14 5.79
N SER A 629 19.05 8.66 6.28
CA SER A 629 20.29 9.44 6.18
C SER A 629 20.84 9.45 4.75
N CYS A 630 21.64 10.47 4.39
CA CYS A 630 22.29 10.52 3.07
C CYS A 630 23.13 9.27 2.79
N GLU A 631 23.81 8.74 3.82
CA GLU A 631 24.66 7.55 3.73
C GLU A 631 23.86 6.30 3.39
N SER A 632 22.63 6.20 3.90
CA SER A 632 21.75 5.06 3.60
C SER A 632 21.42 4.93 2.11
N CYS A 633 21.47 6.02 1.33
CA CYS A 633 21.26 6.02 -0.12
C CYS A 633 22.59 6.01 -0.90
N HIS A 634 23.49 6.92 -0.52
CA HIS A 634 24.66 7.26 -1.31
C HIS A 634 25.89 6.39 -0.97
N ASN A 635 25.84 5.63 0.13
CA ASN A 635 26.95 4.81 0.62
C ASN A 635 26.46 3.48 1.20
N ASN A 636 25.44 2.89 0.57
CA ASN A 636 24.92 1.57 0.94
C ASN A 636 24.72 0.71 -0.32
N PRO A 637 25.43 -0.41 -0.47
CA PRO A 637 25.33 -1.25 -1.67
C PRO A 637 23.93 -1.84 -1.87
N LYS A 638 23.21 -2.14 -0.77
CA LYS A 638 21.84 -2.63 -0.83
C LYS A 638 20.91 -1.59 -1.48
N ALA A 639 21.10 -0.32 -1.16
CA ALA A 639 20.30 0.77 -1.73
C ALA A 639 20.45 0.86 -3.26
N LEU A 640 21.60 0.44 -3.79
CA LEU A 640 21.91 0.43 -5.23
C LEU A 640 21.53 -0.88 -5.93
N GLY A 641 21.02 -1.88 -5.19
CA GLY A 641 20.61 -3.18 -5.71
C GLY A 641 21.69 -4.28 -5.70
N TYR A 642 22.87 -4.00 -5.14
CA TYR A 642 23.96 -4.98 -5.00
C TYR A 642 23.76 -5.96 -3.83
N GLY A 643 22.67 -5.81 -3.07
CA GLY A 643 22.36 -6.62 -1.90
C GLY A 643 23.11 -6.23 -0.63
N ILE A 644 22.76 -6.88 0.47
CA ILE A 644 23.34 -6.65 1.80
C ILE A 644 24.85 -6.97 1.75
N GLU A 645 25.69 -5.99 2.08
CA GLU A 645 27.16 -6.09 1.98
C GLU A 645 27.63 -6.63 0.61
N ASN A 646 27.06 -6.12 -0.48
CA ASN A 646 27.34 -6.56 -1.87
C ASN A 646 26.96 -8.04 -2.14
N GLY A 647 26.09 -8.62 -1.31
CA GLY A 647 25.70 -10.02 -1.38
C GLY A 647 26.80 -10.99 -0.91
N THR A 648 27.79 -10.52 -0.15
CA THR A 648 28.94 -11.34 0.26
C THR A 648 28.76 -12.08 1.58
N ILE A 649 27.74 -11.71 2.38
CA ILE A 649 27.45 -12.36 3.67
C ILE A 649 26.80 -13.73 3.47
N ILE A 650 25.85 -13.83 2.53
CA ILE A 650 25.09 -15.07 2.32
C ILE A 650 25.92 -15.98 1.42
N ALA A 651 26.17 -17.21 1.90
CA ALA A 651 26.83 -18.23 1.10
C ALA A 651 25.99 -18.62 -0.12
N ASP A 652 26.65 -19.03 -1.20
CA ASP A 652 26.04 -19.43 -2.48
C ASP A 652 24.83 -20.38 -2.30
N PRO A 653 23.58 -19.90 -2.47
CA PRO A 653 22.37 -20.69 -2.21
C PRO A 653 22.17 -21.84 -3.20
N SER A 654 22.89 -21.84 -4.32
CA SER A 654 22.85 -22.92 -5.31
C SER A 654 23.56 -24.19 -4.83
N LYS A 655 24.29 -24.11 -3.71
CA LYS A 655 25.02 -25.23 -3.13
C LYS A 655 24.37 -25.72 -1.84
N PRO A 656 24.27 -27.05 -1.63
CA PRO A 656 23.81 -27.57 -0.35
C PRO A 656 24.85 -27.34 0.75
N TYR A 657 24.41 -27.35 2.00
CA TYR A 657 25.28 -27.27 3.17
C TYR A 657 24.99 -28.40 4.17
N ASP A 658 26.06 -29.14 4.48
CA ASP A 658 26.06 -30.27 5.40
C ASP A 658 26.59 -29.84 6.77
N ILE A 659 25.73 -29.90 7.77
CA ILE A 659 26.04 -29.69 9.18
C ILE A 659 26.33 -31.07 9.79
N ASP A 660 27.54 -31.57 9.58
CA ASP A 660 28.01 -32.85 10.15
C ASP A 660 29.49 -32.76 10.59
N LEU A 661 30.03 -33.84 11.13
CA LEU A 661 31.44 -33.98 11.44
C LEU A 661 32.26 -33.98 10.15
N THR A 662 33.05 -32.93 9.94
CA THR A 662 33.93 -32.79 8.77
C THR A 662 35.40 -32.86 9.16
N THR A 663 36.27 -33.24 8.22
CA THR A 663 37.71 -32.98 8.34
C THR A 663 38.01 -31.47 8.21
N ALA A 664 39.26 -31.06 8.43
CA ALA A 664 39.66 -29.67 8.24
C ALA A 664 39.49 -29.19 6.79
N GLU A 665 39.47 -30.13 5.84
CA GLU A 665 39.25 -29.91 4.41
C GLU A 665 37.75 -29.93 4.02
N GLY A 666 36.84 -30.07 4.99
CA GLY A 666 35.39 -30.04 4.76
C GLY A 666 34.79 -31.36 4.29
N VAL A 667 35.55 -32.46 4.30
CA VAL A 667 35.01 -33.79 3.92
C VAL A 667 34.17 -34.34 5.06
N VAL A 668 32.90 -34.63 4.79
CA VAL A 668 32.00 -35.25 5.76
C VAL A 668 32.51 -36.65 6.12
N ILE A 669 32.71 -36.89 7.41
CA ILE A 669 33.26 -38.13 7.97
C ILE A 669 32.18 -39.22 8.06
N ALA A 670 30.93 -38.82 8.35
CA ALA A 670 29.83 -39.75 8.49
C ALA A 670 29.40 -40.31 7.13
N GLU A 671 29.36 -41.63 6.99
CA GLU A 671 28.83 -42.29 5.78
C GLU A 671 27.31 -42.10 5.62
N LYS A 672 26.61 -41.78 6.71
CA LYS A 672 25.17 -41.52 6.75
C LYS A 672 24.87 -40.05 7.03
N SER A 673 25.36 -39.18 6.16
CA SER A 673 25.04 -37.75 6.17
C SER A 673 23.97 -37.41 5.14
N GLN A 674 23.29 -36.30 5.36
CA GLN A 674 22.42 -35.64 4.39
C GLN A 674 22.61 -34.13 4.55
N ALA A 675 22.34 -33.36 3.49
CA ALA A 675 22.30 -31.91 3.58
C ALA A 675 21.15 -31.44 4.49
N GLN A 676 21.46 -30.53 5.41
CA GLN A 676 20.45 -29.89 6.27
C GLN A 676 19.90 -28.62 5.63
N ILE A 677 20.68 -27.99 4.75
CA ILE A 677 20.25 -26.88 3.92
C ILE A 677 20.42 -27.33 2.46
N ASN A 678 19.30 -27.53 1.76
CA ASN A 678 19.33 -27.96 0.36
C ASN A 678 19.59 -26.78 -0.57
N ALA A 679 20.18 -27.08 -1.73
CA ALA A 679 20.40 -26.12 -2.78
C ALA A 679 19.10 -25.53 -3.33
N ILE A 680 19.20 -24.29 -3.81
CA ILE A 680 18.24 -23.59 -4.68
C ILE A 680 18.96 -23.37 -6.02
N PRO A 681 18.89 -24.32 -6.97
CA PRO A 681 19.82 -24.36 -8.10
C PRO A 681 19.89 -23.10 -8.99
N ASN A 682 18.78 -22.37 -9.09
CA ASN A 682 18.67 -21.16 -9.91
C ASN A 682 19.03 -19.86 -9.16
N LEU A 683 19.47 -19.94 -7.90
CA LEU A 683 19.87 -18.79 -7.10
C LEU A 683 21.35 -18.92 -6.70
N ASP A 684 22.23 -18.27 -7.45
CA ASP A 684 23.68 -18.25 -7.25
C ASP A 684 24.18 -16.99 -6.51
N HIS A 685 23.26 -16.16 -6.02
CA HIS A 685 23.52 -14.91 -5.34
C HIS A 685 22.58 -14.71 -4.14
N ASP A 686 22.87 -13.70 -3.31
CA ASP A 686 22.02 -13.34 -2.19
C ASP A 686 20.61 -12.88 -2.63
N TRP A 687 19.59 -13.24 -1.86
CA TRP A 687 18.19 -12.88 -2.10
C TRP A 687 17.93 -11.38 -2.26
N SER A 688 18.74 -10.53 -1.61
CA SER A 688 18.57 -9.08 -1.66
C SER A 688 19.27 -8.40 -2.82
N ARG A 689 20.02 -9.17 -3.60
CA ARG A 689 20.78 -8.68 -4.75
C ARG A 689 19.97 -8.88 -6.03
N PHE A 690 19.73 -7.80 -6.76
CA PHE A 690 18.97 -7.82 -8.02
C PHE A 690 19.71 -7.13 -9.18
N VAL A 691 20.91 -6.61 -8.95
CA VAL A 691 21.80 -6.07 -9.99
C VAL A 691 23.26 -6.50 -9.75
N SER A 692 24.01 -6.74 -10.83
CA SER A 692 25.47 -6.90 -10.81
C SER A 692 26.23 -5.58 -10.88
N GLU A 693 27.53 -5.60 -10.59
CA GLU A 693 28.41 -4.43 -10.70
C GLU A 693 28.51 -3.89 -12.14
N GLU A 694 28.37 -4.78 -13.13
CA GLU A 694 28.30 -4.42 -14.57
C GLU A 694 26.94 -3.85 -14.98
N GLY A 695 25.94 -3.96 -14.10
CA GLY A 695 24.59 -3.46 -14.29
C GLY A 695 23.61 -4.45 -14.90
N GLU A 696 23.94 -5.75 -14.89
CA GLU A 696 23.04 -6.82 -15.32
C GLU A 696 21.95 -7.05 -14.26
N GLN A 697 20.70 -7.18 -14.70
CA GLN A 697 19.58 -7.47 -13.83
C GLN A 697 19.57 -8.97 -13.47
N LEU A 698 19.58 -9.27 -12.18
CA LEU A 698 19.71 -10.65 -11.66
C LEU A 698 18.37 -11.28 -11.30
N GLN A 699 17.37 -10.45 -10.96
CA GLN A 699 16.01 -10.87 -10.62
C GLN A 699 14.99 -9.87 -11.19
N THR A 700 13.72 -10.23 -11.30
CA THR A 700 12.66 -9.28 -11.68
C THR A 700 12.62 -8.10 -10.71
N VAL A 701 12.40 -6.88 -11.23
CA VAL A 701 12.26 -5.66 -10.41
C VAL A 701 11.01 -4.90 -10.83
N GLY A 702 9.87 -5.31 -10.27
CA GLY A 702 8.57 -4.84 -10.73
C GLY A 702 8.20 -5.49 -12.08
N HIS A 703 6.95 -5.91 -12.18
CA HIS A 703 6.45 -6.62 -13.36
C HIS A 703 5.03 -6.16 -13.73
N HIS A 704 4.60 -5.01 -13.22
CA HIS A 704 3.27 -4.48 -13.49
C HIS A 704 3.32 -3.44 -14.61
N PHE A 705 4.23 -2.47 -14.51
CA PHE A 705 4.37 -1.39 -15.50
C PHE A 705 5.63 -1.54 -16.33
N THR A 706 5.61 -1.05 -17.58
CA THR A 706 6.78 -1.12 -18.47
C THR A 706 7.93 -0.21 -18.02
N GLY A 707 7.63 0.81 -17.21
CA GLY A 707 8.63 1.71 -16.62
C GLY A 707 9.39 1.14 -15.42
N GLU A 708 8.90 0.04 -14.82
CA GLU A 708 9.54 -0.56 -13.65
C GLU A 708 10.86 -1.24 -14.03
N ARG A 709 11.93 -0.92 -13.28
CA ARG A 709 13.27 -1.47 -13.53
C ARG A 709 14.23 -1.20 -12.36
N PRO A 710 15.36 -1.93 -12.28
CA PRO A 710 16.47 -1.48 -11.45
C PRO A 710 17.00 -0.11 -11.91
N LEU A 711 17.75 0.53 -11.02
CA LEU A 711 18.61 1.66 -11.40
C LEU A 711 19.56 1.22 -12.53
N ASN A 712 19.89 2.11 -13.45
CA ASN A 712 20.91 1.84 -14.46
C ASN A 712 22.31 2.28 -13.97
N ASN A 713 23.36 2.01 -14.75
CA ASN A 713 24.74 2.35 -14.38
C ASN A 713 24.97 3.86 -14.21
N GLU A 714 24.32 4.70 -15.03
CA GLU A 714 24.44 6.15 -14.94
C GLU A 714 23.78 6.68 -13.67
N GLU A 715 22.57 6.22 -13.36
CA GLU A 715 21.83 6.55 -12.14
C GLU A 715 22.61 6.10 -10.90
N ARG A 716 23.13 4.87 -10.87
CA ARG A 716 23.97 4.39 -9.77
C ARG A 716 25.25 5.21 -9.62
N ALA A 717 25.88 5.63 -10.71
CA ALA A 717 27.09 6.45 -10.66
C ALA A 717 26.80 7.87 -10.13
N LEU A 718 25.61 8.42 -10.40
CA LEU A 718 25.17 9.70 -9.85
C LEU A 718 24.83 9.62 -8.36
N ILE A 719 24.26 8.50 -7.93
CA ILE A 719 23.89 8.27 -6.52
C ILE A 719 25.11 7.89 -5.69
N SER A 720 25.97 7.00 -6.15
CA SER A 720 27.07 6.46 -5.35
C SER A 720 28.11 7.54 -5.03
N ARG A 721 28.45 7.66 -3.74
CA ARG A 721 29.52 8.52 -3.24
C ARG A 721 30.71 7.72 -2.69
N GLU A 722 30.76 6.41 -2.89
CA GLU A 722 31.91 5.57 -2.49
C GLU A 722 33.24 6.10 -3.09
N GLY A 723 33.18 6.67 -4.29
CA GLY A 723 34.31 7.31 -4.96
C GLY A 723 34.78 8.63 -4.32
N VAL A 724 33.97 9.30 -3.50
CA VAL A 724 34.31 10.61 -2.91
C VAL A 724 35.40 10.46 -1.85
N CYS A 725 35.27 9.46 -0.98
CA CYS A 725 36.28 9.11 0.01
C CYS A 725 37.59 8.71 -0.67
N SER A 726 37.50 7.86 -1.71
CA SER A 726 38.65 7.39 -2.48
C SER A 726 39.35 8.53 -3.23
N SER A 727 38.63 9.49 -3.82
CA SER A 727 39.21 10.62 -4.55
C SER A 727 40.02 11.54 -3.65
N CYS A 728 39.53 11.85 -2.46
CA CYS A 728 40.30 12.63 -1.49
C CYS A 728 41.51 11.84 -0.97
N HIS A 729 41.35 10.57 -0.62
CA HIS A 729 42.45 9.76 -0.06
C HIS A 729 43.49 9.27 -1.10
N LYS A 730 43.11 9.05 -2.37
CA LYS A 730 44.05 8.75 -3.47
C LYS A 730 44.94 9.94 -3.83
N SER A 731 44.47 11.15 -3.56
CA SER A 731 45.20 12.39 -3.85
C SER A 731 46.15 12.83 -2.74
N ILE A 732 46.13 12.15 -1.58
CA ILE A 732 47.09 12.38 -0.50
C ILE A 732 48.44 11.82 -0.97
N PRO A 733 49.48 12.65 -1.19
CA PRO A 733 50.75 12.15 -1.66
C PRO A 733 51.41 11.31 -0.56
N ASP A 734 51.58 10.01 -0.83
CA ASP A 734 52.47 9.18 -0.03
C ASP A 734 53.86 9.81 -0.11
N ASN A 735 54.40 10.25 1.03
CA ASN A 735 55.67 10.97 1.23
C ASN A 735 55.64 12.52 1.16
N ASP A 736 54.48 13.18 1.22
CA ASP A 736 54.49 14.61 1.53
C ASP A 736 54.94 14.87 2.98
N LEU A 737 55.87 15.82 3.17
CA LEU A 737 56.49 16.10 4.47
C LEU A 737 55.47 16.65 5.48
N ALA A 738 54.52 17.49 5.04
CA ALA A 738 53.51 18.09 5.91
C ALA A 738 52.45 17.06 6.30
N VAL A 739 52.01 16.23 5.36
CA VAL A 739 51.08 15.12 5.64
C VAL A 739 51.72 14.10 6.59
N SER A 740 52.97 13.72 6.34
CA SER A 740 53.70 12.76 7.19
C SER A 740 53.92 13.29 8.61
N LEU A 741 54.22 14.60 8.74
CA LEU A 741 54.37 15.25 10.04
C LEU A 741 53.04 15.29 10.82
N LEU A 742 51.92 15.60 10.15
CA LEU A 742 50.60 15.62 10.78
C LEU A 742 50.17 14.22 11.25
N SER A 743 50.40 13.19 10.44
CA SER A 743 50.13 11.78 10.80
C SER A 743 50.98 11.33 11.99
N HIS A 744 52.26 11.70 12.03
CA HIS A 744 53.16 11.36 13.12
C HIS A 744 52.82 12.10 14.43
N VAL A 745 52.45 13.39 14.35
CA VAL A 745 51.97 14.16 15.52
C VAL A 745 50.69 13.56 16.08
N ARG A 746 49.78 13.08 15.22
CA ARG A 746 48.56 12.36 15.64
C ARG A 746 48.88 11.07 16.39
N GLU A 747 49.74 10.21 15.82
CA GLU A 747 50.12 8.93 16.43
C GLU A 747 50.78 9.12 17.80
N MET A 748 51.62 10.15 17.93
CA MET A 748 52.28 10.49 19.19
C MET A 748 51.34 11.12 20.23
N ALA A 749 50.24 11.76 19.79
CA ALA A 749 49.28 12.44 20.65
C ALA A 749 48.05 11.59 21.03
N TYR A 750 47.91 10.38 20.47
CA TYR A 750 46.76 9.47 20.69
C TYR A 750 45.39 10.17 20.51
N ILE A 751 45.27 11.07 19.54
CA ILE A 751 44.01 11.78 19.29
C ILE A 751 43.11 10.90 18.43
N PRO A 752 41.96 10.39 18.95
CA PRO A 752 41.00 9.68 18.12
C PRO A 752 40.34 10.67 17.15
N VAL A 753 40.29 10.31 15.86
CA VAL A 753 39.60 11.11 14.85
C VAL A 753 38.16 10.64 14.79
N SER A 754 37.24 11.43 15.37
CA SER A 754 35.80 11.25 15.13
C SER A 754 35.43 11.80 13.75
N ASN A 755 34.30 11.34 13.20
CA ASN A 755 33.76 11.87 11.94
C ASN A 755 33.56 13.40 12.03
N ASP A 756 33.03 13.93 13.13
CA ASP A 756 32.86 15.38 13.34
C ASP A 756 34.18 16.15 13.23
N MET A 757 35.27 15.61 13.78
CA MET A 757 36.57 16.24 13.70
C MET A 757 37.10 16.22 12.26
N HIS A 758 36.87 15.12 11.54
CA HIS A 758 37.24 14.99 10.13
C HIS A 758 36.46 16.01 9.27
N THR A 759 35.15 16.10 9.43
CA THR A 759 34.29 17.05 8.71
C THR A 759 34.67 18.50 9.00
N THR A 760 34.96 18.83 10.27
CA THR A 760 35.39 20.18 10.67
C THR A 760 36.73 20.56 10.04
N LEU A 761 37.67 19.62 9.97
CA LEU A 761 38.98 19.85 9.33
C LEU A 761 38.84 20.07 7.83
N LEU A 762 38.02 19.25 7.15
CA LEU A 762 37.72 19.43 5.73
C LEU A 762 37.08 20.80 5.47
N HIS A 763 36.05 21.16 6.23
CA HIS A 763 35.36 22.44 6.10
C HIS A 763 36.31 23.64 6.25
N ARG A 764 37.16 23.62 7.28
CA ARG A 764 38.18 24.67 7.48
C ARG A 764 39.19 24.73 6.35
N SER A 765 39.64 23.57 5.87
CA SER A 765 40.60 23.47 4.76
C SER A 765 40.02 24.04 3.47
N ILE A 766 38.79 23.67 3.12
CA ILE A 766 38.09 24.17 1.92
C ILE A 766 37.93 25.69 1.99
N ILE A 767 37.44 26.22 3.12
CA ILE A 767 37.27 27.67 3.31
C ILE A 767 38.62 28.39 3.19
N LEU A 768 39.66 27.89 3.85
CA LEU A 768 40.99 28.49 3.79
C LEU A 768 41.51 28.53 2.36
N THR A 769 41.37 27.42 1.64
CA THR A 769 41.85 27.28 0.26
C THR A 769 41.09 28.22 -0.68
N ALA A 770 39.76 28.27 -0.58
CA ALA A 770 38.92 29.19 -1.34
C ALA A 770 39.30 30.66 -1.09
N TRP A 771 39.54 31.05 0.16
CA TRP A 771 40.00 32.41 0.47
C TRP A 771 41.40 32.69 -0.05
N ILE A 772 42.32 31.72 -0.02
CA ILE A 772 43.66 31.87 -0.62
C ILE A 772 43.55 32.09 -2.12
N GLU A 773 42.72 31.31 -2.82
CA GLU A 773 42.51 31.43 -4.27
C GLU A 773 41.90 32.77 -4.67
N VAL A 774 41.05 33.38 -3.83
CA VAL A 774 40.48 34.70 -4.10
C VAL A 774 41.44 35.84 -3.70
N VAL A 775 42.06 35.76 -2.53
CA VAL A 775 42.85 36.86 -1.95
C VAL A 775 44.24 36.97 -2.59
N VAL A 776 44.90 35.86 -2.90
CA VAL A 776 46.26 35.88 -3.46
C VAL A 776 46.31 36.60 -4.81
N PRO A 777 45.44 36.33 -5.79
CA PRO A 777 45.41 37.09 -7.05
C PRO A 777 45.13 38.57 -6.84
N VAL A 778 44.20 38.92 -5.94
CA VAL A 778 43.88 40.32 -5.61
C VAL A 778 45.10 41.03 -5.05
N VAL A 779 45.82 40.40 -4.12
CA VAL A 779 47.05 40.95 -3.54
C VAL A 779 48.14 41.07 -4.61
N ILE A 780 48.32 40.07 -5.48
CA ILE A 780 49.28 40.13 -6.58
C ILE A 780 48.96 41.30 -7.52
N ILE A 781 47.69 41.48 -7.90
CA ILE A 781 47.23 42.59 -8.75
C ILE A 781 47.53 43.93 -8.07
N LEU A 782 47.22 44.08 -6.78
CA LEU A 782 47.51 45.29 -6.01
C LEU A 782 49.02 45.57 -5.95
N VAL A 783 49.84 44.55 -5.73
CA VAL A 783 51.31 44.68 -5.73
C VAL A 783 51.83 45.09 -7.10
N VAL A 784 51.31 44.51 -8.19
CA VAL A 784 51.68 44.88 -9.56
C VAL A 784 51.28 46.33 -9.87
N ILE A 785 50.06 46.74 -9.51
CA ILE A 785 49.60 48.14 -9.65
C ILE A 785 50.53 49.09 -8.88
N LEU A 786 50.91 48.74 -7.66
CA LEU A 786 51.77 49.55 -6.81
C LEU A 786 53.21 49.63 -7.36
N LEU A 787 53.72 48.53 -7.92
CA LEU A 787 55.01 48.51 -8.63
C LEU A 787 54.99 49.35 -9.91
N ILE A 788 53.91 49.27 -10.71
CA ILE A 788 53.72 50.10 -11.92
C ILE A 788 53.62 51.58 -11.56
N TRP A 789 52.87 51.92 -10.51
CA TRP A 789 52.75 53.29 -10.01
C TRP A 789 54.11 53.84 -9.53
N ARG A 790 54.87 53.04 -8.80
CA ARG A 790 56.21 53.40 -8.30
C ARG A 790 57.22 53.55 -9.45
N TRP A 791 57.12 52.73 -10.49
CA TRP A 791 57.92 52.85 -11.71
C TRP A 791 57.59 54.12 -12.50
N ARG A 792 56.29 54.45 -12.66
CA ARG A 792 55.84 55.69 -13.32
C ARG A 792 56.31 56.95 -12.57
N ARG A 793 56.25 56.97 -11.24
CA ARG A 793 56.78 58.08 -10.42
C ARG A 793 58.29 58.26 -10.59
N ARG A 794 59.07 57.17 -10.63
CA ARG A 794 60.53 57.25 -10.87
C ARG A 794 60.88 57.80 -12.25
N LYS A 795 60.09 57.50 -13.29
CA LYS A 795 60.27 58.09 -14.63
C LYS A 795 59.95 59.59 -14.69
N GLN A 796 59.01 60.07 -13.87
CA GLN A 796 58.69 61.50 -13.79
C GLN A 796 59.72 62.32 -12.98
N SER A 797 60.51 61.68 -12.10
CA SER A 797 61.61 62.34 -11.38
C SER A 797 62.95 62.37 -12.13
N THR A 798 63.00 61.80 -13.34
CA THR A 798 64.17 61.80 -14.23
C THR A 798 63.79 62.39 -15.60
N SER A 799 63.33 63.63 -15.60
CA SER A 799 63.44 64.52 -16.75
C SER A 799 64.09 65.80 -16.23
N PRO A 800 65.22 66.25 -16.82
CA PRO A 800 65.88 67.50 -16.43
C PRO A 800 64.98 68.72 -16.66
#